data_AF-A0A934HAR3-F1
#
_entry.id   AF-A0A934HAR3-F1
#
_cell.length_a   1.000
_cell.length_b   1.000
_cell.length_c   1.000
_cell.angle_alpha   90.00
_cell.angle_beta   90.00
_cell.angle_gamma   90.00
#
_symmetry.space_group_name_H-M   'P 1'
#
loop_
_entity.id
_entity.type
_entity.pdbx_description
1 polymer ?
#
loop_
_entity_poly.entity_id
_entity_poly.type
_entity_poly.pdbx_seq_one_letter_code
_entity_poly.pdbx_strand_id
1 'polypeptide(L)'
;MNRLKTLVIAVLLMLVLAASAVGPLHAQEQEIVLQLAVPGYMEEMFTSGVLAQFEAEHPGVRVELVTTGGAGMMISIGSSAGQGDIDDVLDERETYARSADVLAIDSSDLSPEVTRAGYFLDLAPLVNSDPDLNSADFYTAVWKSFQWDGATWALPVAADAILVFYDKAAFDEAGLPYPDTWRNITDFELAIRTLTELNPDGTVARMGFMSMDGLKPLLLSLLGHGIYDDSVLPSVPQFTSPDLENVLTVWAQMKADGLFDPPMNIDSDDAATILDAPLQVGRSAFSGGIPGETEPKTPSLLPGGRAGLDVSGFAISSGTQYPEAAYELVKFLTNSPQVASSFIGRTPARRNISSVQTEGSGPIWAGPTPSPELAALLPIALEQAFPISEIRFMEYLDQATEVMAQNNFDVPAALQAMEDQALERLNTASARRDTTQIVVQTPLPTVELAPGEIALKFGVSSLMSPLPNQDQWDALAADFVARDPEVGAVQLEPVFGESLSDMTEDYDCFFDSSNLIPTADLGLLRSLDPLLAADPTYDPNDMLNGVMQQVQRDGQTWGLPVMIQPLAMRYDTDLFAQAGAFAPVNGWTVEEFQYALEALKANTGEDAPFVPRTFSNTHLLMLIAAYGGLPLDYRTNPPTINFTDPATVAAIQQVLDLAKNGYLDYSKLASTDSVMMMTIGEEDTTPLYTDSLNGIGGFGGGGGGMIAVASSAGGTSTVTSSGGGGEFQFPQNLDPLTTFPQGSSYTAMSYNISAAYISANTPYTDACYRFISEMSRHTSLITGMPARRSIINSPEIAAAQGQDMVTFYQAMDALMQKPNTVIIPMGFSFDPSAMGSTLLSFWLNRAFDRYVTDDVDLNAELAEAEMFTKDYQNCIAAIPVYDPSSDDFETYSRNFSGCAVQVDPSTEENFGG
;
A
#
# COMPACT_ATOMS: atom_id res chain seq x y z
N MET A 1 8.55 93.39 -2.44
CA MET A 1 9.12 92.41 -1.50
C MET A 1 8.10 91.58 -0.71
N ASN A 2 6.88 92.06 -0.41
CA ASN A 2 5.92 91.25 0.36
C ASN A 2 5.19 90.15 -0.44
N ARG A 3 4.83 90.36 -1.71
CA ARG A 3 4.10 89.33 -2.49
C ARG A 3 4.91 88.08 -2.83
N LEU A 4 6.23 88.22 -2.97
CA LEU A 4 7.12 87.08 -3.23
C LEU A 4 7.32 86.22 -1.98
N LYS A 5 7.34 86.84 -0.78
CA LYS A 5 7.41 86.12 0.50
C LYS A 5 6.12 85.35 0.79
N THR A 6 4.96 85.92 0.48
CA THR A 6 3.67 85.24 0.67
C THR A 6 3.51 84.04 -0.28
N LEU A 7 4.00 84.16 -1.52
CA LEU A 7 3.97 83.06 -2.49
C LEU A 7 4.91 81.92 -2.09
N VAL A 8 6.11 82.23 -1.61
CA VAL A 8 7.09 81.23 -1.14
C VAL A 8 6.59 80.51 0.12
N ILE A 9 5.94 81.22 1.04
CA ILE A 9 5.36 80.61 2.25
C ILE A 9 4.14 79.72 1.89
N ALA A 10 3.31 80.12 0.93
CA ALA A 10 2.18 79.30 0.48
C ALA A 10 2.62 78.03 -0.26
N VAL A 11 3.71 78.11 -1.04
CA VAL A 11 4.30 76.94 -1.73
C VAL A 11 5.00 76.02 -0.73
N LEU A 12 5.68 76.55 0.28
CA LEU A 12 6.27 75.76 1.37
C LEU A 12 5.21 75.10 2.25
N LEU A 13 4.08 75.76 2.54
CA LEU A 13 2.97 75.13 3.27
C LEU A 13 2.27 74.06 2.43
N MET A 14 2.11 74.23 1.11
CA MET A 14 1.59 73.18 0.24
C MET A 14 2.54 71.97 0.11
N LEU A 15 3.86 72.20 0.10
CA LEU A 15 4.85 71.11 0.09
C LEU A 15 4.90 70.35 1.42
N VAL A 16 4.69 71.03 2.56
CA VAL A 16 4.64 70.38 3.88
C VAL A 16 3.31 69.64 4.08
N LEU A 17 2.17 70.16 3.58
CA LEU A 17 0.89 69.45 3.62
C LEU A 17 0.82 68.25 2.65
N ALA A 18 1.56 68.29 1.53
CA ALA A 18 1.71 67.14 0.63
C ALA A 18 2.66 66.06 1.19
N ALA A 19 3.61 66.43 2.06
CA ALA A 19 4.52 65.50 2.73
C ALA A 19 3.90 64.81 3.96
N SER A 20 2.82 65.35 4.53
CA SER A 20 2.10 64.75 5.67
C SER A 20 0.87 63.91 5.29
N ALA A 21 0.61 63.72 3.99
CA ALA A 21 -0.44 62.83 3.47
C ALA A 21 0.12 61.52 2.89
N VAL A 22 1.43 61.28 3.03
CA VAL A 22 2.03 59.96 2.87
C VAL A 22 2.13 59.38 4.27
N GLY A 23 1.05 58.75 4.74
CA GLY A 23 1.21 57.73 5.80
C GLY A 23 2.21 56.68 5.31
N PRO A 24 2.77 55.83 6.18
CA PRO A 24 3.50 54.67 5.69
C PRO A 24 2.55 53.91 4.76
N LEU A 25 2.79 54.04 3.46
CA LEU A 25 2.55 52.95 2.53
C LEU A 25 3.41 51.83 3.10
N HIS A 26 2.82 51.07 4.03
CA HIS A 26 3.11 49.66 4.07
C HIS A 26 2.80 49.24 2.63
N ALA A 27 3.86 48.97 1.86
CA ALA A 27 3.71 47.97 0.84
C ALA A 27 2.96 46.82 1.53
N GLN A 28 1.82 46.42 0.97
CA GLN A 28 1.38 45.05 1.16
C GLN A 28 2.56 44.22 0.67
N GLU A 29 3.50 43.89 1.55
CA GLU A 29 4.39 42.77 1.32
C GLU A 29 3.44 41.61 1.12
N GLN A 30 3.38 41.16 -0.13
CA GLN A 30 2.60 40.01 -0.53
C GLN A 30 3.08 38.87 0.36
N GLU A 31 2.17 38.34 1.18
CA GLU A 31 2.46 37.17 2.02
C GLU A 31 2.99 36.05 1.12
N ILE A 32 4.19 35.54 1.44
CA ILE A 32 4.78 34.40 0.74
C ILE A 32 4.11 33.15 1.29
N VAL A 33 3.39 32.43 0.44
CA VAL A 33 2.83 31.12 0.78
C VAL A 33 3.74 30.06 0.19
N LEU A 34 4.40 29.29 1.06
CA LEU A 34 5.19 28.12 0.69
C LEU A 34 4.34 26.86 0.86
N GLN A 35 4.46 25.93 -0.07
CA GLN A 35 3.89 24.60 0.05
C GLN A 35 4.93 23.60 0.55
N LEU A 36 4.56 22.77 1.52
CA LEU A 36 5.38 21.69 2.06
C LEU A 36 4.67 20.35 1.86
N ALA A 37 5.20 19.48 1.00
CA ALA A 37 4.72 18.13 0.80
C ALA A 37 5.37 17.15 1.79
N VAL A 38 4.54 16.49 2.60
CA VAL A 38 4.96 15.49 3.61
C VAL A 38 4.05 14.27 3.57
N PRO A 39 4.52 13.08 4.00
CA PRO A 39 3.66 11.93 4.23
C PRO A 39 2.50 12.26 5.19
N GLY A 40 1.30 11.72 4.93
CA GLY A 40 0.13 12.01 5.77
C GLY A 40 0.31 11.63 7.25
N TYR A 41 1.07 10.56 7.55
CA TYR A 41 1.37 10.20 8.94
C TYR A 41 2.22 11.25 9.70
N MET A 42 2.82 12.21 9.00
CA MET A 42 3.55 13.34 9.62
C MET A 42 2.68 14.58 9.80
N GLU A 43 1.48 14.63 9.23
CA GLU A 43 0.65 15.84 9.15
C GLU A 43 0.36 16.45 10.52
N GLU A 44 -0.16 15.64 11.46
CA GLU A 44 -0.49 16.08 12.81
C GLU A 44 0.73 16.71 13.52
N MET A 45 1.93 16.16 13.31
CA MET A 45 3.16 16.72 13.88
C MET A 45 3.45 18.13 13.33
N PHE A 46 3.26 18.33 12.02
CA PHE A 46 3.53 19.63 11.39
C PHE A 46 2.49 20.68 11.79
N THR A 47 1.21 20.29 11.85
CA THR A 47 0.09 21.18 12.24
C THR A 47 0.07 21.46 13.74
N SER A 48 0.59 20.56 14.59
CA SER A 48 0.65 20.72 16.06
C SER A 48 1.75 21.66 16.58
N GLY A 49 2.54 22.30 15.72
CA GLY A 49 3.34 23.46 16.12
C GLY A 49 4.68 23.68 15.40
N VAL A 50 5.19 22.71 14.63
CA VAL A 50 6.48 22.85 13.91
C VAL A 50 6.41 24.03 12.91
N LEU A 51 5.33 24.11 12.13
CA LEU A 51 5.16 25.20 11.17
C LEU A 51 4.89 26.55 11.85
N ALA A 52 4.08 26.56 12.91
CA ALA A 52 3.81 27.78 13.65
C ALA A 52 5.08 28.40 14.26
N GLN A 53 6.06 27.57 14.65
CA GLN A 53 7.37 28.07 15.09
C GLN A 53 8.13 28.73 13.94
N PHE A 54 8.19 28.09 12.77
CA PHE A 54 8.85 28.65 11.60
C PHE A 54 8.21 29.99 11.18
N GLU A 55 6.88 30.05 11.07
CA GLU A 55 6.15 31.26 10.68
C GLU A 55 6.34 32.41 11.68
N ALA A 56 6.48 32.09 12.98
CA ALA A 56 6.79 33.09 14.01
C ALA A 56 8.23 33.64 13.88
N GLU A 57 9.18 32.81 13.44
CA GLU A 57 10.57 33.19 13.19
C GLU A 57 10.76 33.92 11.85
N HIS A 58 9.83 33.73 10.90
CA HIS A 58 9.85 34.31 9.55
C HIS A 58 8.57 35.11 9.22
N PRO A 59 8.38 36.34 9.79
CA PRO A 59 7.21 37.16 9.52
C PRO A 59 7.00 37.44 8.02
N GLY A 60 5.77 37.21 7.53
CA GLY A 60 5.42 37.40 6.12
C GLY A 60 5.55 36.13 5.26
N VAL A 61 5.97 35.01 5.86
CA VAL A 61 5.92 33.67 5.26
C VAL A 61 4.87 32.84 5.98
N ARG A 62 4.06 32.12 5.19
CA ARG A 62 3.09 31.13 5.67
C ARG A 62 3.38 29.80 4.96
N VAL A 63 3.29 28.69 5.68
CA VAL A 63 3.52 27.36 5.12
C VAL A 63 2.21 26.60 5.10
N GLU A 64 1.79 26.20 3.91
CA GLU A 64 0.69 25.28 3.71
C GLU A 64 1.22 23.88 3.52
N LEU A 65 0.68 22.93 4.28
CA LEU A 65 0.95 21.52 4.03
C LEU A 65 0.19 21.11 2.77
N VAL A 66 0.91 20.54 1.83
CA VAL A 66 0.31 19.76 0.74
C VAL A 66 0.35 18.33 1.24
N THR A 67 -0.73 17.92 1.89
CA THR A 67 -0.87 16.54 2.33
C THR A 67 -1.34 15.72 1.16
N THR A 68 -0.65 14.63 0.91
CA THR A 68 -1.17 13.60 0.01
C THR A 68 -2.19 12.75 0.78
N GLY A 69 -3.23 13.38 1.36
CA GLY A 69 -4.29 12.82 2.20
C GLY A 69 -4.11 11.38 2.68
N GLY A 70 -3.59 11.24 3.91
CA GLY A 70 -3.28 9.94 4.51
C GLY A 70 -1.91 9.38 4.11
N ALA A 71 -1.59 8.17 4.57
CA ALA A 71 -0.27 7.52 4.49
C ALA A 71 0.30 7.26 3.05
N GLY A 72 -0.28 7.87 2.01
CA GLY A 72 -0.04 7.64 0.59
C GLY A 72 1.24 8.24 -0.01
N MET A 73 2.03 9.01 0.75
CA MET A 73 3.47 9.06 0.50
C MET A 73 4.15 8.17 1.53
N MET A 74 4.28 6.88 1.22
CA MET A 74 5.59 6.34 1.50
C MET A 74 6.55 7.14 0.63
N ILE A 75 7.34 8.02 1.26
CA ILE A 75 8.76 8.18 0.95
C ILE A 75 9.20 6.88 0.28
N SER A 76 9.47 6.90 -1.03
CA SER A 76 9.32 5.72 -1.88
C SER A 76 9.94 4.48 -1.23
N ILE A 77 9.18 3.40 -1.08
CA ILE A 77 9.63 2.12 -0.45
C ILE A 77 10.59 1.33 -1.35
N GLY A 78 11.35 2.03 -2.18
CA GLY A 78 12.24 1.48 -3.17
C GLY A 78 12.61 2.54 -4.20
N SER A 79 13.78 2.39 -4.82
CA SER A 79 14.21 3.27 -5.91
C SER A 79 13.63 2.74 -7.22
N SER A 80 12.89 3.56 -7.97
CA SER A 80 12.51 3.26 -9.36
C SER A 80 13.65 3.50 -10.37
N ALA A 81 14.81 3.99 -9.91
CA ALA A 81 16.01 4.11 -10.74
C ALA A 81 16.35 2.76 -11.38
N GLY A 82 16.69 2.79 -12.67
CA GLY A 82 16.96 1.61 -13.49
C GLY A 82 15.76 0.71 -13.80
N GLN A 83 14.62 0.81 -13.10
CA GLN A 83 13.46 -0.06 -13.27
C GLN A 83 12.34 0.64 -14.08
N GLY A 84 11.43 -0.15 -14.68
CA GLY A 84 10.28 0.35 -15.45
C GLY A 84 10.63 1.20 -16.67
N ASP A 85 9.62 1.79 -17.31
CA ASP A 85 9.83 2.80 -18.35
C ASP A 85 10.42 4.08 -17.73
N ILE A 86 11.43 4.66 -18.39
CA ILE A 86 12.03 5.91 -17.92
C ILE A 86 11.06 7.08 -18.00
N ASP A 87 10.17 7.13 -18.98
CA ASP A 87 9.20 8.22 -19.10
C ASP A 87 8.21 8.20 -17.93
N ASP A 88 7.75 7.02 -17.50
CA ASP A 88 6.87 6.86 -16.32
C ASP A 88 7.56 7.35 -15.04
N VAL A 89 8.82 6.92 -14.82
CA VAL A 89 9.62 7.37 -13.67
C VAL A 89 9.77 8.89 -13.67
N LEU A 90 10.03 9.48 -14.83
CA LEU A 90 10.21 10.92 -14.94
C LEU A 90 8.88 11.68 -14.78
N ASP A 91 7.76 11.17 -15.29
CA ASP A 91 6.44 11.78 -15.17
C ASP A 91 5.93 11.75 -13.71
N GLU A 92 6.17 10.66 -12.98
CA GLU A 92 5.86 10.55 -11.56
C GLU A 92 6.66 11.57 -10.73
N ARG A 93 7.97 11.64 -10.96
CA ARG A 93 8.87 12.57 -10.25
C ARG A 93 8.61 14.02 -10.62
N GLU A 94 8.24 14.29 -11.86
CA GLU A 94 7.78 15.60 -12.32
C GLU A 94 6.50 16.01 -11.57
N THR A 95 5.53 15.11 -11.49
CA THR A 95 4.27 15.35 -10.78
C THR A 95 4.52 15.67 -9.32
N TYR A 96 5.41 14.91 -8.67
CA TYR A 96 5.78 15.17 -7.30
C TYR A 96 6.45 16.54 -7.14
N ALA A 97 7.44 16.87 -7.96
CA ALA A 97 8.10 18.18 -7.91
C ALA A 97 7.16 19.36 -8.21
N ARG A 98 6.02 19.15 -8.88
CA ARG A 98 4.99 20.19 -9.10
C ARG A 98 4.03 20.37 -7.92
N SER A 99 4.00 19.42 -6.98
CA SER A 99 3.03 19.41 -5.88
C SER A 99 3.28 20.46 -4.81
N ALA A 100 4.54 20.83 -4.55
CA ALA A 100 4.92 21.74 -3.49
C ALA A 100 6.28 22.43 -3.72
N ASP A 101 6.57 23.49 -2.97
CA ASP A 101 7.85 24.17 -2.98
C ASP A 101 8.94 23.33 -2.31
N VAL A 102 8.62 22.75 -1.14
CA VAL A 102 9.50 21.89 -0.35
C VAL A 102 8.90 20.50 -0.26
N LEU A 103 9.74 19.48 -0.48
CA LEU A 103 9.30 18.09 -0.64
C LEU A 103 10.08 17.18 0.30
N ALA A 104 9.38 16.41 1.13
CA ALA A 104 9.99 15.33 1.93
C ALA A 104 10.43 14.19 1.01
N ILE A 105 11.68 13.75 1.11
CA ILE A 105 12.23 12.71 0.25
C ILE A 105 12.99 11.64 1.02
N ASP A 106 13.10 10.47 0.41
CA ASP A 106 14.11 9.46 0.68
C ASP A 106 15.33 9.57 -0.23
N SER A 107 16.33 8.78 0.11
CA SER A 107 17.44 8.41 -0.76
C SER A 107 16.99 7.72 -2.04
N SER A 108 15.89 6.95 -2.00
CA SER A 108 15.30 6.29 -3.16
C SER A 108 14.57 7.23 -4.14
N ASP A 109 14.13 8.41 -3.67
CA ASP A 109 13.36 9.37 -4.48
C ASP A 109 14.23 10.19 -5.43
N LEU A 110 15.55 10.23 -5.20
CA LEU A 110 16.50 10.96 -6.02
C LEU A 110 17.52 10.03 -6.67
N SER A 111 17.57 10.06 -8.00
CA SER A 111 18.56 9.33 -8.80
C SER A 111 19.32 10.26 -9.77
N PRO A 112 20.41 9.79 -10.39
CA PRO A 112 21.07 10.53 -11.47
C PRO A 112 20.12 10.89 -12.63
N GLU A 113 19.18 10.01 -13.00
CA GLU A 113 18.15 10.28 -14.01
C GLU A 113 17.24 11.43 -13.57
N VAL A 114 16.66 11.33 -12.38
CA VAL A 114 15.72 12.32 -11.84
C VAL A 114 16.36 13.70 -11.70
N THR A 115 17.58 13.76 -11.18
CA THR A 115 18.30 15.03 -11.01
C THR A 115 18.76 15.64 -12.34
N ARG A 116 19.09 14.80 -13.35
CA ARG A 116 19.38 15.29 -14.71
C ARG A 116 18.17 15.82 -15.45
N ALA A 117 16.97 15.33 -15.14
CA ALA A 117 15.72 15.86 -15.69
C ALA A 117 15.39 17.27 -15.18
N GLY A 118 16.03 17.72 -14.08
CA GLY A 118 15.97 19.11 -13.62
C GLY A 118 14.72 19.46 -12.81
N TYR A 119 14.08 18.46 -12.18
CA TYR A 119 12.89 18.64 -11.37
C TYR A 119 13.15 19.26 -9.99
N PHE A 120 14.37 19.11 -9.47
CA PHE A 120 14.78 19.60 -8.16
C PHE A 120 15.83 20.72 -8.30
N LEU A 121 15.76 21.69 -7.39
CA LEU A 121 16.67 22.81 -7.32
C LEU A 121 18.04 22.36 -6.80
N ASP A 122 19.12 22.79 -7.46
CA ASP A 122 20.47 22.67 -6.90
C ASP A 122 20.64 23.65 -5.74
N LEU A 123 20.75 23.12 -4.52
CA LEU A 123 20.93 23.86 -3.28
C LEU A 123 22.38 24.28 -3.04
N ALA A 124 23.36 23.78 -3.80
CA ALA A 124 24.77 24.07 -3.56
C ALA A 124 25.07 25.59 -3.51
N PRO A 125 24.51 26.45 -4.37
CA PRO A 125 24.70 27.90 -4.26
C PRO A 125 24.20 28.48 -2.93
N LEU A 126 23.04 28.02 -2.45
CA LEU A 126 22.42 28.48 -1.21
C LEU A 126 23.22 28.00 0.00
N VAL A 127 23.51 26.70 0.06
CA VAL A 127 24.35 26.05 1.08
C VAL A 127 25.72 26.71 1.20
N ASN A 128 26.40 26.97 0.08
CA ASN A 128 27.74 27.57 0.09
C ASN A 128 27.74 29.06 0.51
N SER A 129 26.59 29.73 0.42
CA SER A 129 26.45 31.14 0.80
C SER A 129 25.96 31.34 2.24
N ASP A 130 25.45 30.28 2.88
CA ASP A 130 24.87 30.30 4.20
C ASP A 130 25.94 30.13 5.30
N PRO A 131 26.23 31.17 6.10
CA PRO A 131 27.20 31.07 7.19
C PRO A 131 26.68 30.32 8.42
N ASP A 132 25.37 30.10 8.52
CA ASP A 132 24.70 29.51 9.69
C ASP A 132 24.51 28.00 9.55
N LEU A 133 24.63 27.45 8.33
CA LEU A 133 24.62 26.00 8.08
C LEU A 133 26.04 25.41 8.17
N ASN A 134 26.32 24.71 9.28
CA ASN A 134 27.60 24.04 9.49
C ASN A 134 27.54 22.53 9.16
N SER A 135 28.23 22.11 8.11
CA SER A 135 28.29 20.69 7.72
C SER A 135 28.94 19.79 8.77
N ALA A 136 29.78 20.33 9.67
CA ALA A 136 30.38 19.56 10.76
C ALA A 136 29.37 19.15 11.85
N ASP A 137 28.16 19.72 11.85
CA ASP A 137 27.10 19.31 12.76
C ASP A 137 26.47 17.97 12.32
N PHE A 138 26.71 17.52 11.09
CA PHE A 138 26.17 16.29 10.52
C PHE A 138 27.15 15.12 10.64
N TYR A 139 26.63 13.89 10.55
CA TYR A 139 27.47 12.73 10.23
C TYR A 139 28.05 12.90 8.82
N THR A 140 29.35 12.63 8.66
CA THR A 140 30.06 13.01 7.42
C THR A 140 29.48 12.30 6.19
N ALA A 141 29.14 11.01 6.32
CA ALA A 141 28.56 10.24 5.22
C ALA A 141 27.10 10.66 4.92
N VAL A 142 26.32 10.94 5.96
CA VAL A 142 24.93 11.41 5.84
C VAL A 142 24.86 12.75 5.11
N TRP A 143 25.70 13.73 5.49
CA TRP A 143 25.78 15.04 4.82
C TRP A 143 26.00 14.92 3.30
N LYS A 144 26.90 14.02 2.90
CA LYS A 144 27.30 13.82 1.50
C LYS A 144 26.26 13.07 0.66
N SER A 145 25.24 12.48 1.29
CA SER A 145 24.35 11.53 0.62
C SER A 145 23.57 12.14 -0.55
N PHE A 146 23.14 13.41 -0.42
CA PHE A 146 22.43 14.13 -1.49
C PHE A 146 23.32 14.99 -2.39
N GLN A 147 24.63 14.71 -2.44
CA GLN A 147 25.60 15.52 -3.17
C GLN A 147 26.26 14.73 -4.29
N TRP A 148 25.94 15.08 -5.54
CA TRP A 148 26.60 14.51 -6.71
C TRP A 148 26.54 15.46 -7.90
N ASP A 149 27.38 15.19 -8.90
CA ASP A 149 27.50 15.99 -10.13
C ASP A 149 27.77 17.50 -9.87
N GLY A 150 28.39 17.80 -8.72
CA GLY A 150 28.71 19.17 -8.28
C GLY A 150 27.53 19.93 -7.65
N ALA A 151 26.37 19.30 -7.50
CA ALA A 151 25.16 19.87 -6.95
C ALA A 151 24.82 19.30 -5.56
N THR A 152 23.91 19.96 -4.84
CA THR A 152 23.29 19.46 -3.60
C THR A 152 21.79 19.41 -3.81
N TRP A 153 21.20 18.22 -3.85
CA TRP A 153 19.81 18.05 -4.29
C TRP A 153 18.79 18.11 -3.14
N ALA A 154 19.24 17.87 -1.92
CA ALA A 154 18.43 17.95 -0.71
C ALA A 154 19.31 18.14 0.53
N LEU A 155 18.71 18.55 1.64
CA LEU A 155 19.37 18.54 2.95
C LEU A 155 18.87 17.34 3.79
N PRO A 156 19.79 16.53 4.36
CA PRO A 156 19.40 15.36 5.13
C PRO A 156 18.82 15.73 6.50
N VAL A 157 17.78 15.04 6.93
CA VAL A 157 17.12 15.25 8.23
C VAL A 157 17.30 14.05 9.16
N ALA A 158 17.26 12.84 8.64
CA ALA A 158 17.46 11.61 9.39
C ALA A 158 18.11 10.52 8.53
N ALA A 159 18.78 9.55 9.16
CA ALA A 159 19.41 8.43 8.47
C ALA A 159 19.36 7.15 9.32
N ASP A 160 19.33 6.01 8.63
CA ASP A 160 19.46 4.67 9.20
C ASP A 160 20.72 4.00 8.66
N ALA A 161 21.38 3.22 9.50
CA ALA A 161 22.57 2.47 9.11
C ALA A 161 22.17 1.07 8.62
N ILE A 162 22.70 0.65 7.47
CA ILE A 162 22.57 -0.71 6.97
C ILE A 162 23.80 -1.51 7.41
N LEU A 163 23.54 -2.60 8.14
CA LEU A 163 24.54 -3.40 8.85
C LEU A 163 24.38 -4.90 8.54
N VAL A 164 25.39 -5.68 8.93
CA VAL A 164 25.28 -7.14 9.00
C VAL A 164 24.80 -7.54 10.39
N PHE A 165 23.86 -8.47 10.48
CA PHE A 165 23.40 -9.09 11.72
C PHE A 165 23.63 -10.60 11.60
N TYR A 166 24.30 -11.21 12.57
CA TYR A 166 24.60 -12.64 12.50
C TYR A 166 24.35 -13.36 13.82
N ASP A 167 23.96 -14.63 13.72
CA ASP A 167 23.92 -15.56 14.83
C ASP A 167 25.34 -16.04 15.12
N LYS A 168 25.87 -15.61 16.27
CA LYS A 168 27.21 -15.97 16.70
C LYS A 168 27.37 -17.47 16.97
N ALA A 169 26.33 -18.14 17.48
CA ALA A 169 26.39 -19.56 17.78
C ALA A 169 26.47 -20.39 16.48
N ALA A 170 25.66 -20.05 15.48
CA ALA A 170 25.72 -20.68 14.16
C ALA A 170 27.11 -20.51 13.50
N PHE A 171 27.70 -19.32 13.59
CA PHE A 171 29.05 -19.07 13.07
C PHE A 171 30.14 -19.87 13.83
N ASP A 172 30.04 -19.94 15.16
CA ASP A 172 30.98 -20.70 16.00
C ASP A 172 30.89 -22.21 15.73
N GLU A 173 29.67 -22.75 15.56
CA GLU A 173 29.42 -24.15 15.24
C GLU A 173 29.94 -24.52 13.85
N ALA A 174 29.72 -23.66 12.86
CA ALA A 174 30.21 -23.84 11.50
C ALA A 174 31.73 -23.58 11.36
N GLY A 175 32.38 -23.00 12.37
CA GLY A 175 33.80 -22.62 12.32
C GLY A 175 34.07 -21.49 11.33
N LEU A 176 33.09 -20.62 11.07
CA LEU A 176 33.17 -19.53 10.11
C LEU A 176 33.84 -18.29 10.72
N PRO A 177 34.61 -17.53 9.93
CA PRO A 177 35.06 -16.20 10.34
C PRO A 177 33.88 -15.21 10.38
N TYR A 178 33.85 -14.33 11.39
CA TYR A 178 32.79 -13.34 11.53
C TYR A 178 32.81 -12.26 10.44
N PRO A 179 31.66 -11.60 10.16
CA PRO A 179 31.52 -10.66 9.05
C PRO A 179 32.49 -9.47 9.03
N ASP A 180 32.95 -9.01 10.20
CA ASP A 180 33.92 -7.91 10.33
C ASP A 180 35.32 -8.24 9.77
N THR A 181 35.60 -9.53 9.56
CA THR A 181 36.87 -10.00 9.00
C THR A 181 36.85 -10.24 7.50
N TRP A 182 35.66 -10.23 6.86
CA TRP A 182 35.49 -10.50 5.44
C TRP A 182 36.19 -9.44 4.57
N ARG A 183 36.78 -9.89 3.47
CA ARG A 183 37.59 -9.06 2.57
C ARG A 183 37.08 -9.03 1.14
N ASN A 184 36.31 -10.03 0.71
CA ASN A 184 35.84 -10.17 -0.66
C ASN A 184 34.60 -11.07 -0.72
N ILE A 185 34.02 -11.18 -1.91
CA ILE A 185 32.83 -11.98 -2.18
C ILE A 185 33.00 -13.48 -1.84
N THR A 186 34.22 -14.02 -1.84
CA THR A 186 34.46 -15.44 -1.52
C THR A 186 34.26 -15.73 -0.03
N ASP A 187 34.60 -14.80 0.86
CA ASP A 187 34.31 -14.95 2.30
C ASP A 187 32.79 -14.98 2.55
N PHE A 188 32.07 -14.13 1.82
CA PHE A 188 30.60 -14.08 1.85
C PHE A 188 29.97 -15.36 1.28
N GLU A 189 30.42 -15.81 0.11
CA GLU A 189 29.97 -17.07 -0.51
C GLU A 189 30.19 -18.27 0.42
N LEU A 190 31.36 -18.35 1.05
CA LEU A 190 31.67 -19.41 2.01
C LEU A 190 30.68 -19.42 3.17
N ALA A 191 30.35 -18.24 3.72
CA ALA A 191 29.38 -18.14 4.79
C ALA A 191 27.99 -18.61 4.35
N ILE A 192 27.46 -18.09 3.23
CA ILE A 192 26.13 -18.47 2.73
C ILE A 192 26.06 -19.97 2.48
N ARG A 193 27.01 -20.54 1.72
CA ARG A 193 26.99 -21.96 1.39
C ARG A 193 27.10 -22.88 2.61
N THR A 194 27.76 -22.41 3.66
CA THR A 194 27.92 -23.20 4.90
C THR A 194 26.69 -23.08 5.80
N LEU A 195 26.02 -21.93 5.80
CA LEU A 195 24.85 -21.66 6.65
C LEU A 195 23.54 -22.12 6.01
N THR A 196 23.47 -22.23 4.69
CA THR A 196 22.28 -22.71 3.99
C THR A 196 22.16 -24.23 4.11
N GLU A 197 21.02 -24.70 4.62
CA GLU A 197 20.69 -26.11 4.70
C GLU A 197 19.89 -26.51 3.45
N LEU A 198 20.30 -27.60 2.80
CA LEU A 198 19.66 -28.11 1.58
C LEU A 198 18.96 -29.44 1.84
N ASN A 199 17.81 -29.62 1.21
CA ASN A 199 17.10 -30.89 1.12
C ASN A 199 17.87 -31.89 0.23
N PRO A 200 17.58 -33.21 0.36
CA PRO A 200 18.19 -34.23 -0.50
C PRO A 200 17.93 -34.04 -2.01
N ASP A 201 16.88 -33.31 -2.39
CA ASP A 201 16.53 -32.97 -3.77
C ASP A 201 17.25 -31.72 -4.31
N GLY A 202 18.02 -31.03 -3.47
CA GLY A 202 18.79 -29.84 -3.82
C GLY A 202 18.06 -28.52 -3.57
N THR A 203 16.81 -28.53 -3.09
CA THR A 203 16.08 -27.32 -2.69
C THR A 203 16.53 -26.80 -1.33
N VAL A 204 16.34 -25.51 -1.04
CA VAL A 204 16.65 -24.94 0.28
C VAL A 204 15.69 -25.46 1.34
N ALA A 205 16.23 -26.08 2.38
CA ALA A 205 15.49 -26.47 3.59
C ALA A 205 15.44 -25.31 4.60
N ARG A 206 16.57 -24.62 4.79
CA ARG A 206 16.68 -23.42 5.63
C ARG A 206 17.65 -22.43 5.00
N MET A 207 17.22 -21.17 4.90
CA MET A 207 18.06 -20.11 4.34
C MET A 207 19.24 -19.77 5.26
N GLY A 208 20.44 -19.74 4.71
CA GLY A 208 21.64 -19.29 5.41
C GLY A 208 21.79 -17.77 5.46
N PHE A 209 21.14 -17.06 4.53
CA PHE A 209 21.25 -15.61 4.35
C PHE A 209 19.94 -14.96 3.97
N MET A 210 19.71 -13.76 4.49
CA MET A 210 18.60 -12.89 4.10
C MET A 210 19.05 -11.43 3.99
N SER A 211 18.53 -10.71 3.01
CA SER A 211 18.69 -9.27 2.92
C SER A 211 17.36 -8.55 3.07
N MET A 212 17.33 -7.56 3.95
CA MET A 212 16.23 -6.63 4.17
C MET A 212 16.70 -5.23 3.74
N ASP A 213 16.72 -4.99 2.43
CA ASP A 213 17.15 -3.72 1.80
C ASP A 213 18.62 -3.32 2.02
N GLY A 214 19.53 -4.31 1.97
CA GLY A 214 20.97 -4.06 2.17
C GLY A 214 21.91 -4.60 1.10
N LEU A 215 21.39 -5.12 -0.01
CA LEU A 215 22.21 -5.72 -1.07
C LEU A 215 23.15 -4.71 -1.75
N LYS A 216 22.64 -3.53 -2.12
CA LYS A 216 23.44 -2.49 -2.81
C LYS A 216 24.68 -2.07 -2.02
N PRO A 217 24.57 -1.62 -0.75
CA PRO A 217 25.75 -1.26 0.03
C PRO A 217 26.64 -2.46 0.37
N LEU A 218 26.09 -3.68 0.49
CA LEU A 218 26.88 -4.90 0.66
C LEU A 218 27.74 -5.19 -0.58
N LEU A 219 27.17 -5.15 -1.78
CA LEU A 219 27.88 -5.35 -3.04
C LEU A 219 28.97 -4.29 -3.20
N LEU A 220 28.66 -3.02 -2.93
CA LEU A 220 29.64 -1.94 -2.96
C LEU A 220 30.78 -2.16 -1.94
N SER A 221 30.44 -2.63 -0.74
CA SER A 221 31.40 -3.00 0.31
C SER A 221 32.35 -4.11 -0.12
N LEU A 222 31.84 -5.12 -0.82
CA LEU A 222 32.63 -6.25 -1.33
C LEU A 222 33.48 -5.86 -2.56
N LEU A 223 32.99 -4.94 -3.39
CA LEU A 223 33.69 -4.40 -4.56
C LEU A 223 34.81 -3.42 -4.16
N GLY A 224 34.56 -2.60 -3.14
CA GLY A 224 35.53 -1.64 -2.59
C GLY A 224 35.65 -0.31 -3.37
N HIS A 225 34.93 -0.15 -4.49
CA HIS A 225 34.86 1.09 -5.28
C HIS A 225 33.49 1.24 -5.95
N GLY A 226 33.10 2.48 -6.29
CA GLY A 226 31.87 2.75 -7.03
C GLY A 226 31.93 2.27 -8.49
N ILE A 227 30.77 2.26 -9.16
CA ILE A 227 30.59 1.78 -10.54
C ILE A 227 30.25 2.91 -11.53
N TYR A 228 30.87 4.07 -11.33
CA TYR A 228 30.67 5.27 -12.14
C TYR A 228 31.97 6.04 -12.34
N ASP A 229 32.04 6.81 -13.43
CA ASP A 229 33.15 7.71 -13.73
C ASP A 229 32.83 9.13 -13.23
N ASP A 230 33.46 9.52 -12.14
CA ASP A 230 33.35 10.86 -11.53
C ASP A 230 34.29 11.90 -12.16
N SER A 231 35.14 11.50 -13.10
CA SER A 231 35.97 12.42 -13.88
C SER A 231 35.18 13.14 -14.98
N VAL A 232 33.99 12.62 -15.31
CA VAL A 232 33.00 13.23 -16.19
C VAL A 232 31.89 13.86 -15.34
N LEU A 233 31.46 15.08 -15.69
CA LEU A 233 30.37 15.78 -15.02
C LEU A 233 29.30 16.20 -16.04
N PRO A 234 28.03 15.78 -15.89
CA PRO A 234 27.50 14.81 -14.90
C PRO A 234 28.09 13.40 -15.05
N SER A 235 28.28 12.66 -13.94
CA SER A 235 28.99 11.37 -13.94
C SER A 235 28.20 10.25 -14.61
N VAL A 236 28.86 9.41 -15.37
CA VAL A 236 28.24 8.31 -16.15
C VAL A 236 28.54 6.94 -15.52
N PRO A 237 27.69 5.91 -15.76
CA PRO A 237 27.98 4.54 -15.32
C PRO A 237 29.31 4.04 -15.91
N GLN A 238 30.01 3.21 -15.15
CA GLN A 238 31.23 2.51 -15.56
C GLN A 238 31.19 1.09 -14.97
N PHE A 239 30.58 0.17 -15.71
CA PHE A 239 30.38 -1.22 -15.28
C PHE A 239 31.51 -2.14 -15.76
N THR A 240 32.30 -1.71 -16.75
CA THR A 240 33.43 -2.51 -17.24
C THR A 240 34.60 -2.50 -16.23
N SER A 241 34.62 -3.45 -15.29
CA SER A 241 35.77 -3.68 -14.40
C SER A 241 35.96 -5.17 -14.05
N PRO A 242 37.20 -5.68 -14.00
CA PRO A 242 37.46 -7.08 -13.64
C PRO A 242 36.95 -7.48 -12.25
N ASP A 243 36.96 -6.53 -11.30
CA ASP A 243 36.50 -6.79 -9.93
C ASP A 243 34.97 -6.92 -9.88
N LEU A 244 34.23 -6.08 -10.60
CA LEU A 244 32.76 -6.20 -10.73
C LEU A 244 32.37 -7.49 -11.46
N GLU A 245 33.07 -7.84 -12.55
CA GLU A 245 32.85 -9.09 -13.26
C GLU A 245 33.01 -10.29 -12.32
N ASN A 246 34.05 -10.30 -11.48
CA ASN A 246 34.26 -11.37 -10.51
C ASN A 246 33.15 -11.43 -9.44
N VAL A 247 32.77 -10.29 -8.86
CA VAL A 247 31.69 -10.24 -7.85
C VAL A 247 30.37 -10.74 -8.43
N LEU A 248 29.97 -10.25 -9.61
CA LEU A 248 28.72 -10.66 -10.25
C LEU A 248 28.74 -12.11 -10.72
N THR A 249 29.89 -12.62 -11.16
CA THR A 249 30.02 -14.05 -11.51
C THR A 249 29.70 -14.93 -10.31
N VAL A 250 30.31 -14.64 -9.16
CA VAL A 250 30.08 -15.41 -7.92
C VAL A 250 28.64 -15.22 -7.44
N TRP A 251 28.12 -13.99 -7.47
CA TRP A 251 26.75 -13.67 -7.07
C TRP A 251 25.70 -14.42 -7.91
N ALA A 252 25.83 -14.35 -9.23
CA ALA A 252 24.92 -15.03 -10.15
C ALA A 252 25.01 -16.55 -10.03
N GLN A 253 26.19 -17.11 -9.73
CA GLN A 253 26.32 -18.54 -9.46
C GLN A 253 25.59 -18.95 -8.17
N MET A 254 25.73 -18.18 -7.09
CA MET A 254 24.97 -18.45 -5.85
C MET A 254 23.46 -18.40 -6.08
N LYS A 255 22.99 -17.47 -6.91
CA LYS A 255 21.58 -17.37 -7.32
C LYS A 255 21.15 -18.56 -8.17
N ALA A 256 21.97 -18.97 -9.14
CA ALA A 256 21.71 -20.16 -9.96
C ALA A 256 21.70 -21.46 -9.16
N ASP A 257 22.44 -21.51 -8.05
CA ASP A 257 22.45 -22.63 -7.11
C ASP A 257 21.26 -22.61 -6.14
N GLY A 258 20.35 -21.63 -6.25
CA GLY A 258 19.15 -21.50 -5.43
C GLY A 258 19.41 -21.05 -4.00
N LEU A 259 20.61 -20.54 -3.67
CA LEU A 259 20.99 -20.24 -2.28
C LEU A 259 20.24 -19.04 -1.66
N PHE A 260 19.56 -18.26 -2.49
CA PHE A 260 18.70 -17.17 -2.04
C PHE A 260 17.23 -17.58 -1.97
N ASP A 261 16.84 -18.68 -2.65
CA ASP A 261 15.46 -19.09 -2.80
C ASP A 261 14.85 -19.48 -1.44
N PRO A 262 13.61 -19.06 -1.16
CA PRO A 262 12.92 -19.50 0.05
C PRO A 262 12.60 -21.00 -0.02
N PRO A 263 12.41 -21.68 1.13
CA PRO A 263 12.01 -23.08 1.14
C PRO A 263 10.67 -23.31 0.41
N MET A 264 10.61 -24.28 -0.51
CA MET A 264 9.43 -24.50 -1.37
C MET A 264 8.26 -25.25 -0.69
N ASN A 265 8.43 -25.74 0.54
CA ASN A 265 7.39 -26.46 1.30
C ASN A 265 7.43 -25.99 2.76
N ILE A 266 6.63 -24.97 3.08
CA ILE A 266 6.56 -24.37 4.42
C ILE A 266 5.41 -25.06 5.17
N ASP A 267 5.72 -25.73 6.29
CA ASP A 267 4.69 -26.12 7.26
C ASP A 267 4.27 -24.87 8.06
N SER A 268 3.01 -24.75 8.44
CA SER A 268 2.46 -23.52 9.05
C SER A 268 3.22 -23.09 10.31
N ASP A 269 3.77 -24.05 11.05
CA ASP A 269 4.49 -23.85 12.31
C ASP A 269 5.89 -23.21 12.10
N ASP A 270 6.44 -23.24 10.88
CA ASP A 270 7.78 -22.75 10.54
C ASP A 270 7.76 -21.39 9.82
N ALA A 271 6.60 -20.78 9.58
CA ALA A 271 6.49 -19.53 8.81
C ALA A 271 7.30 -18.36 9.43
N ALA A 272 7.34 -18.27 10.76
CA ALA A 272 8.16 -17.29 11.49
C ALA A 272 9.68 -17.53 11.29
N THR A 273 10.09 -18.78 11.06
CA THR A 273 11.51 -19.17 10.89
C THR A 273 12.06 -18.89 9.49
N ILE A 274 11.21 -18.68 8.48
CA ILE A 274 11.63 -18.30 7.12
C ILE A 274 12.48 -17.04 7.18
N LEU A 275 12.14 -16.10 8.05
CA LEU A 275 12.85 -14.84 8.20
C LEU A 275 14.10 -14.94 9.06
N ASP A 276 14.24 -16.05 9.80
CA ASP A 276 15.29 -16.24 10.77
C ASP A 276 16.53 -16.92 10.17
N ALA A 277 17.09 -16.28 9.14
CA ALA A 277 18.38 -16.66 8.58
C ALA A 277 19.51 -16.35 9.58
N PRO A 278 20.51 -17.24 9.77
CA PRO A 278 21.65 -17.00 10.65
C PRO A 278 22.50 -15.78 10.26
N LEU A 279 22.45 -15.36 9.00
CA LEU A 279 23.09 -14.15 8.50
C LEU A 279 22.03 -13.24 7.86
N GLN A 280 22.01 -11.99 8.27
CA GLN A 280 21.13 -10.97 7.74
C GLN A 280 21.90 -9.69 7.40
N VAL A 281 21.43 -8.97 6.39
CA VAL A 281 21.88 -7.60 6.10
C VAL A 281 20.64 -6.73 6.00
N GLY A 282 20.63 -5.60 6.71
CA GLY A 282 19.49 -4.70 6.64
C GLY A 282 19.63 -3.46 7.50
N ARG A 283 18.55 -2.68 7.52
CA ARG A 283 18.42 -1.45 8.30
C ARG A 283 18.46 -1.73 9.81
N SER A 284 19.16 -0.88 10.55
CA SER A 284 19.36 -1.08 11.97
C SER A 284 18.07 -0.99 12.79
N ALA A 285 17.10 -0.20 12.32
CA ALA A 285 15.78 -0.08 12.94
C ALA A 285 14.97 -1.38 13.00
N PHE A 286 15.22 -2.29 12.06
CA PHE A 286 14.43 -3.51 11.85
C PHE A 286 15.26 -4.78 12.16
N SER A 287 16.35 -4.62 12.92
CA SER A 287 17.29 -5.70 13.20
C SER A 287 16.90 -6.61 14.37
N GLY A 288 15.80 -6.31 15.05
CA GLY A 288 15.25 -7.13 16.12
C GLY A 288 14.39 -8.24 15.53
N GLY A 289 14.80 -9.49 15.71
CA GLY A 289 13.91 -10.62 15.47
C GLY A 289 12.68 -10.57 16.39
N ILE A 290 11.66 -11.38 16.10
CA ILE A 290 10.39 -11.36 16.84
C ILE A 290 10.66 -11.68 18.33
N PRO A 291 10.32 -10.77 19.27
CA PRO A 291 10.61 -10.95 20.69
C PRO A 291 9.98 -12.22 21.25
N GLY A 292 10.81 -13.15 21.75
CA GLY A 292 10.35 -14.42 22.31
C GLY A 292 10.33 -15.59 21.32
N GLU A 293 10.53 -15.33 20.03
CA GLU A 293 10.53 -16.36 18.98
C GLU A 293 11.92 -16.56 18.33
N THR A 294 12.77 -15.53 18.30
CA THR A 294 14.10 -15.59 17.67
C THR A 294 15.21 -15.11 18.62
N GLU A 295 16.41 -15.69 18.46
CA GLU A 295 17.58 -15.31 19.26
C GLU A 295 18.16 -13.96 18.82
N PRO A 296 18.67 -13.11 19.74
CA PRO A 296 19.23 -11.81 19.38
C PRO A 296 20.49 -11.94 18.50
N LYS A 297 20.48 -11.28 17.33
CA LYS A 297 21.62 -11.28 16.39
C LYS A 297 22.66 -10.23 16.78
N THR A 298 23.93 -10.55 16.50
CA THR A 298 25.06 -9.65 16.76
C THR A 298 25.24 -8.69 15.58
N PRO A 299 25.23 -7.36 15.79
CA PRO A 299 25.46 -6.39 14.72
C PRO A 299 26.96 -6.29 14.37
N SER A 300 27.25 -6.04 13.09
CA SER A 300 28.57 -5.76 12.55
C SER A 300 28.49 -4.77 11.39
N LEU A 301 29.58 -4.05 11.13
CA LEU A 301 29.76 -3.32 9.88
C LEU A 301 29.80 -4.30 8.69
N LEU A 302 29.49 -3.80 7.50
CA LEU A 302 29.71 -4.49 6.25
C LEU A 302 31.23 -4.74 6.04
N PRO A 303 31.60 -5.71 5.18
CA PRO A 303 32.99 -5.98 4.83
C PRO A 303 33.80 -4.71 4.49
N GLY A 304 35.07 -4.71 4.86
CA GLY A 304 35.91 -3.51 4.73
C GLY A 304 35.64 -2.41 5.77
N GLY A 305 34.77 -2.66 6.76
CA GLY A 305 34.55 -1.76 7.90
C GLY A 305 33.75 -0.51 7.55
N ARG A 306 32.76 -0.65 6.65
CA ARG A 306 31.83 0.42 6.28
C ARG A 306 30.39 -0.02 6.58
N ALA A 307 29.45 0.90 6.54
CA ALA A 307 28.01 0.61 6.60
C ALA A 307 27.33 1.12 5.32
N GLY A 308 26.11 0.67 5.05
CA GLY A 308 25.24 1.38 4.12
C GLY A 308 24.47 2.49 4.83
N LEU A 309 23.85 3.37 4.06
CA LEU A 309 22.89 4.34 4.56
C LEU A 309 21.57 4.19 3.84
N ASP A 310 20.52 4.49 4.58
CA ASP A 310 19.25 4.95 4.08
C ASP A 310 19.03 6.36 4.68
N VAL A 311 18.76 7.37 3.84
CA VAL A 311 18.77 8.79 4.25
C VAL A 311 17.50 9.47 3.81
N SER A 312 16.80 10.14 4.73
CA SER A 312 15.71 11.03 4.39
C SER A 312 16.14 12.48 4.47
N GLY A 313 15.47 13.33 3.69
CA GLY A 313 15.76 14.75 3.63
C GLY A 313 14.58 15.56 3.11
N PHE A 314 14.86 16.83 2.82
CA PHE A 314 13.94 17.69 2.10
C PHE A 314 14.63 18.28 0.88
N ALA A 315 13.98 18.14 -0.27
CA ALA A 315 14.36 18.75 -1.53
C ALA A 315 13.49 19.98 -1.82
N ILE A 316 13.92 20.82 -2.77
CA ILE A 316 13.16 21.99 -3.22
C ILE A 316 12.82 21.80 -4.70
N SER A 317 11.57 22.05 -5.08
CA SER A 317 11.15 22.03 -6.48
C SER A 317 11.94 23.04 -7.30
N SER A 318 12.39 22.69 -8.50
CA SER A 318 12.98 23.66 -9.42
C SER A 318 11.97 24.70 -9.92
N GLY A 319 10.67 24.46 -9.74
CA GLY A 319 9.58 25.37 -10.09
C GLY A 319 9.14 26.32 -8.97
N THR A 320 9.78 26.30 -7.80
CA THR A 320 9.44 27.25 -6.71
C THR A 320 9.66 28.69 -7.16
N GLN A 321 8.77 29.60 -6.75
CA GLN A 321 8.93 31.03 -6.97
C GLN A 321 9.74 31.71 -5.85
N TYR A 322 10.01 30.99 -4.75
CA TYR A 322 10.60 31.54 -3.53
C TYR A 322 11.78 30.68 -3.02
N PRO A 323 12.84 30.48 -3.83
CA PRO A 323 13.91 29.52 -3.52
C PRO A 323 14.65 29.83 -2.21
N GLU A 324 14.85 31.11 -1.87
CA GLU A 324 15.47 31.48 -0.60
C GLU A 324 14.57 31.17 0.61
N ALA A 325 13.26 31.44 0.51
CA ALA A 325 12.32 31.16 1.61
C ALA A 325 12.11 29.66 1.79
N ALA A 326 12.01 28.89 0.69
CA ALA A 326 11.96 27.44 0.71
C ALA A 326 13.22 26.83 1.33
N TYR A 327 14.41 27.38 1.05
CA TYR A 327 15.66 26.93 1.65
C TYR A 327 15.74 27.21 3.16
N GLU A 328 15.26 28.37 3.61
CA GLU A 328 15.15 28.65 5.05
C GLU A 328 14.22 27.64 5.75
N LEU A 329 13.10 27.26 5.11
CA LEU A 329 12.21 26.20 5.62
C LEU A 329 12.95 24.86 5.71
N VAL A 330 13.59 24.40 4.63
CA VAL A 330 14.39 23.15 4.63
C VAL A 330 15.44 23.16 5.74
N LYS A 331 16.18 24.27 5.91
CA LYS A 331 17.19 24.43 6.95
C LYS A 331 16.58 24.29 8.35
N PHE A 332 15.44 24.96 8.60
CA PHE A 332 14.70 24.86 9.86
C PHE A 332 14.29 23.40 10.16
N LEU A 333 13.74 22.70 9.17
CA LEU A 333 13.30 21.30 9.32
C LEU A 333 14.43 20.36 9.72
N THR A 334 15.63 20.54 9.13
CA THR A 334 16.81 19.71 9.48
C THR A 334 17.31 19.92 10.90
N ASN A 335 16.88 20.97 11.60
CA ASN A 335 17.27 21.29 12.96
C ASN A 335 16.19 20.92 13.99
N SER A 336 15.05 20.38 13.56
CA SER A 336 13.96 19.95 14.44
C SER A 336 14.15 18.48 14.85
N PRO A 337 14.37 18.19 16.16
CA PRO A 337 14.42 16.82 16.65
C PRO A 337 13.10 16.07 16.39
N GLN A 338 11.97 16.78 16.50
CA GLN A 338 10.63 16.22 16.30
C GLN A 338 10.45 15.75 14.84
N VAL A 339 10.88 16.56 13.87
CA VAL A 339 10.84 16.19 12.45
C VAL A 339 11.76 15.00 12.20
N ALA A 340 12.99 15.04 12.73
CA ALA A 340 13.94 13.94 12.55
C ALA A 340 13.43 12.61 13.15
N SER A 341 12.77 12.62 14.31
CA SER A 341 12.21 11.43 14.94
C SER A 341 10.98 10.86 14.24
N SER A 342 10.34 11.64 13.36
CA SER A 342 9.13 11.20 12.65
C SER A 342 9.44 10.33 11.44
N PHE A 343 10.68 10.34 10.95
CA PHE A 343 11.15 9.37 9.96
C PHE A 343 11.41 8.04 10.67
N ILE A 344 10.52 7.06 10.42
CA ILE A 344 10.44 5.80 11.17
C ILE A 344 11.80 5.08 11.21
N GLY A 345 12.24 4.78 12.43
CA GLY A 345 13.45 3.99 12.68
C GLY A 345 14.77 4.75 12.47
N ARG A 346 14.77 6.05 12.17
CA ARG A 346 15.99 6.77 11.78
C ARG A 346 16.60 7.58 12.91
N THR A 347 17.91 7.75 12.86
CA THR A 347 18.68 8.64 13.74
C THR A 347 18.75 10.03 13.12
N PRO A 348 18.67 11.13 13.90
CA PRO A 348 18.85 12.48 13.35
C PRO A 348 20.17 12.63 12.58
N ALA A 349 20.11 13.26 11.40
CA ALA A 349 21.27 13.46 10.53
C ALA A 349 22.33 14.36 11.18
N ARG A 350 21.89 15.28 12.06
CA ARG A 350 22.76 16.13 12.87
C ARG A 350 23.08 15.49 14.22
N ARG A 351 24.35 15.48 14.58
CA ARG A 351 24.86 14.90 15.83
C ARG A 351 24.43 15.71 17.06
N ASN A 352 24.26 17.03 16.90
CA ASN A 352 23.96 17.95 18.00
C ASN A 352 22.51 17.86 18.51
N ILE A 353 21.59 17.27 17.75
CA ILE A 353 20.19 17.04 18.16
C ILE A 353 19.89 15.56 18.48
N SER A 354 20.88 14.68 18.31
CA SER A 354 20.75 13.24 18.56
C SER A 354 20.49 12.85 20.03
N SER A 355 20.70 13.77 20.98
CA SER A 355 20.52 13.51 22.42
C SER A 355 19.08 13.70 22.94
N VAL A 356 18.12 14.02 22.08
CA VAL A 356 16.72 14.18 22.46
C VAL A 356 15.96 12.90 22.08
N GLN A 357 15.96 11.91 22.99
CA GLN A 357 15.00 10.81 22.89
C GLN A 357 13.60 11.36 23.20
N THR A 358 12.73 11.40 22.21
CA THR A 358 11.29 11.58 22.42
C THR A 358 10.71 10.24 22.88
N GLU A 359 10.38 10.14 24.16
CA GLU A 359 9.54 9.05 24.66
C GLU A 359 8.17 9.12 23.98
N GLY A 360 7.80 8.06 23.24
CA GLY A 360 6.39 7.69 23.06
C GLY A 360 5.55 8.37 21.97
N SER A 361 6.10 8.74 20.80
CA SER A 361 5.28 9.28 19.70
C SER A 361 5.62 8.79 18.29
N GLY A 362 6.26 7.62 18.16
CA GLY A 362 6.48 6.97 16.87
C GLY A 362 5.36 5.95 16.57
N PRO A 363 5.02 5.70 15.29
CA PRO A 363 4.06 4.65 14.93
C PRO A 363 4.50 3.28 15.47
N ILE A 364 3.51 2.41 15.68
CA ILE A 364 3.56 1.08 16.34
C ILE A 364 4.70 0.15 15.86
N TRP A 365 5.34 0.46 14.72
CA TRP A 365 6.42 -0.29 14.08
C TRP A 365 7.84 0.05 14.53
N ALA A 366 8.04 0.98 15.47
CA ALA A 366 9.36 1.19 16.08
C ALA A 366 9.76 -0.07 16.87
N GLY A 367 10.70 -0.85 16.31
CA GLY A 367 11.20 -2.09 16.92
C GLY A 367 11.72 -1.91 18.36
N PRO A 368 12.00 -3.02 19.07
CA PRO A 368 12.46 -2.98 20.45
C PRO A 368 13.68 -2.08 20.63
N THR A 369 13.87 -1.56 21.85
CA THR A 369 15.04 -0.73 22.20
C THR A 369 16.34 -1.41 21.72
N PRO A 370 17.21 -0.69 20.98
CA PRO A 370 18.39 -1.30 20.38
C PRO A 370 19.29 -1.93 21.45
N SER A 371 19.91 -3.08 21.12
CA SER A 371 20.86 -3.74 22.01
C SER A 371 22.03 -2.80 22.36
N PRO A 372 22.68 -2.96 23.53
CA PRO A 372 23.84 -2.15 23.89
C PRO A 372 24.96 -2.14 22.82
N GLU A 373 25.15 -3.29 22.15
CA GLU A 373 26.09 -3.46 21.06
C GLU A 373 25.69 -2.63 19.83
N LEU A 374 24.42 -2.68 19.44
CA LEU A 374 23.91 -1.89 18.31
C LEU A 374 23.98 -0.39 18.61
N ALA A 375 23.51 0.03 19.79
CA ALA A 375 23.54 1.43 20.22
C ALA A 375 24.97 2.01 20.22
N ALA A 376 25.99 1.21 20.56
CA ALA A 376 27.39 1.62 20.50
C ALA A 376 27.94 1.70 19.06
N LEU A 377 27.41 0.88 18.15
CA LEU A 377 27.87 0.81 16.76
C LEU A 377 27.25 1.89 15.86
N LEU A 378 26.01 2.33 16.13
CA LEU A 378 25.26 3.26 15.27
C LEU A 378 26.02 4.56 14.94
N PRO A 379 26.59 5.31 15.90
CA PRO A 379 27.31 6.55 15.57
C PRO A 379 28.57 6.31 14.74
N ILE A 380 29.20 5.13 14.87
CA ILE A 380 30.36 4.72 14.07
C ILE A 380 29.90 4.40 12.65
N ALA A 381 28.81 3.63 12.53
CA ALA A 381 28.23 3.26 11.24
C ALA A 381 27.82 4.49 10.43
N LEU A 382 27.06 5.42 11.00
CA LEU A 382 26.63 6.66 10.33
C LEU A 382 27.81 7.54 9.88
N GLU A 383 28.96 7.47 10.57
CA GLU A 383 30.15 8.21 10.20
C GLU A 383 30.97 7.55 9.09
N GLN A 384 31.00 6.21 9.08
CA GLN A 384 31.85 5.40 8.19
C GLN A 384 31.09 4.78 7.00
N ALA A 385 29.81 5.10 6.86
CA ALA A 385 28.99 4.53 5.82
C ALA A 385 29.36 5.01 4.40
N PHE A 386 28.87 4.29 3.40
CA PHE A 386 28.76 4.79 2.03
C PHE A 386 27.67 5.86 1.98
N PRO A 387 27.99 7.12 1.63
CA PRO A 387 26.97 8.09 1.24
C PRO A 387 26.11 7.55 0.11
N ILE A 388 24.85 7.96 0.04
CA ILE A 388 23.96 7.59 -1.09
C ILE A 388 24.57 7.98 -2.45
N SER A 389 25.33 9.07 -2.51
CA SER A 389 26.05 9.49 -3.71
C SER A 389 27.11 8.48 -4.22
N GLU A 390 27.60 7.56 -3.37
CA GLU A 390 28.56 6.51 -3.72
C GLU A 390 27.89 5.22 -4.24
N ILE A 391 26.57 5.05 -4.04
CA ILE A 391 25.81 3.85 -4.50
C ILE A 391 25.05 4.10 -5.81
N ARG A 392 25.32 5.20 -6.52
CA ARG A 392 24.66 5.53 -7.79
C ARG A 392 24.88 4.43 -8.83
N PHE A 393 23.85 4.14 -9.61
CA PHE A 393 23.82 3.12 -10.66
C PHE A 393 23.86 1.65 -10.18
N MET A 394 23.92 1.40 -8.87
CA MET A 394 23.97 0.04 -8.32
C MET A 394 22.67 -0.74 -8.59
N GLU A 395 21.56 -0.05 -8.80
CA GLU A 395 20.26 -0.60 -9.21
C GLU A 395 20.31 -1.39 -10.53
N TYR A 396 21.25 -1.10 -11.42
CA TYR A 396 21.41 -1.82 -12.69
C TYR A 396 22.11 -3.17 -12.52
N LEU A 397 22.75 -3.42 -11.37
CA LEU A 397 23.45 -4.69 -11.13
C LEU A 397 22.48 -5.85 -10.88
N ASP A 398 21.34 -5.61 -10.24
CA ASP A 398 20.33 -6.64 -10.03
C ASP A 398 19.78 -7.14 -11.38
N GLN A 399 19.46 -6.21 -12.30
CA GLN A 399 19.05 -6.51 -13.67
C GLN A 399 20.14 -7.22 -14.47
N ALA A 400 21.42 -6.86 -14.26
CA ALA A 400 22.53 -7.55 -14.91
C ALA A 400 22.49 -9.07 -14.63
N THR A 401 22.11 -9.49 -13.41
CA THR A 401 22.02 -10.92 -13.07
C THR A 401 20.95 -11.67 -13.86
N GLU A 402 19.85 -10.99 -14.23
CA GLU A 402 18.78 -11.57 -15.04
C GLU A 402 19.20 -11.69 -16.50
N VAL A 403 19.83 -10.66 -17.05
CA VAL A 403 20.41 -10.68 -18.41
C VAL A 403 21.49 -11.75 -18.52
N MET A 404 22.28 -11.97 -17.46
CA MET A 404 23.24 -13.08 -17.40
C MET A 404 22.54 -14.43 -17.51
N ALA A 405 21.46 -14.66 -16.76
CA ALA A 405 20.71 -15.92 -16.80
C ALA A 405 20.15 -16.22 -18.19
N GLN A 406 19.68 -15.19 -18.91
CA GLN A 406 19.17 -15.31 -20.28
C GLN A 406 20.27 -15.58 -21.31
N ASN A 407 21.49 -15.10 -21.08
CA ASN A 407 22.61 -15.18 -22.02
C ASN A 407 23.71 -16.17 -21.60
N ASN A 408 23.34 -17.28 -20.95
CA ASN A 408 24.28 -18.34 -20.56
C ASN A 408 25.46 -17.83 -19.70
N PHE A 409 25.16 -16.92 -18.76
CA PHE A 409 26.09 -16.30 -17.80
C PHE A 409 27.25 -15.50 -18.44
N ASP A 410 27.01 -14.88 -19.60
CA ASP A 410 27.95 -13.92 -20.19
C ASP A 410 27.96 -12.58 -19.41
N VAL A 411 28.82 -12.51 -18.38
CA VAL A 411 28.92 -11.34 -17.48
C VAL A 411 29.30 -10.06 -18.24
N PRO A 412 30.33 -10.05 -19.11
CA PRO A 412 30.67 -8.83 -19.85
C PRO A 412 29.54 -8.34 -20.76
N ALA A 413 28.82 -9.24 -21.43
CA ALA A 413 27.69 -8.84 -22.28
C ALA A 413 26.55 -8.23 -21.46
N ALA A 414 26.23 -8.81 -20.31
CA ALA A 414 25.19 -8.29 -19.42
C ALA A 414 25.55 -6.93 -18.83
N LEU A 415 26.79 -6.76 -18.35
CA LEU A 415 27.28 -5.48 -17.84
C LEU A 415 27.27 -4.40 -18.93
N GLN A 416 27.68 -4.72 -20.16
CA GLN A 416 27.62 -3.77 -21.26
C GLN A 416 26.18 -3.37 -21.60
N ALA A 417 25.24 -4.33 -21.64
CA ALA A 417 23.84 -4.04 -21.91
C ALA A 417 23.23 -3.09 -20.85
N MET A 418 23.55 -3.31 -19.57
CA MET A 418 23.11 -2.44 -18.49
C MET A 418 23.77 -1.05 -18.54
N GLU A 419 25.04 -0.96 -18.92
CA GLU A 419 25.73 0.32 -19.09
C GLU A 419 25.08 1.13 -20.23
N ASP A 420 24.77 0.48 -21.35
CA ASP A 420 24.09 1.09 -22.50
C ASP A 420 22.68 1.56 -22.13
N GLN A 421 21.91 0.75 -21.40
CA GLN A 421 20.57 1.11 -20.90
C GLN A 421 20.62 2.31 -19.94
N ALA A 422 21.55 2.31 -18.98
CA ALA A 422 21.72 3.43 -18.06
C ALA A 422 22.07 4.72 -18.82
N LEU A 423 22.98 4.65 -19.81
CA LEU A 423 23.30 5.79 -20.67
C LEU A 423 22.09 6.30 -21.48
N GLU A 424 21.27 5.41 -22.02
CA GLU A 424 20.04 5.77 -22.73
C GLU A 424 19.06 6.51 -21.82
N ARG A 425 18.79 5.97 -20.62
CA ARG A 425 17.90 6.60 -19.63
C ARG A 425 18.38 7.97 -19.22
N LEU A 426 19.68 8.14 -19.00
CA LEU A 426 20.28 9.44 -18.70
C LEU A 426 20.15 10.45 -19.86
N ASN A 427 20.19 9.98 -21.11
CA ASN A 427 19.94 10.82 -22.29
C ASN A 427 18.48 11.25 -22.37
N THR A 428 17.52 10.34 -22.09
CA THR A 428 16.09 10.66 -22.03
C THR A 428 15.80 11.70 -20.95
N ALA A 429 16.34 11.51 -19.74
CA ALA A 429 16.23 12.49 -18.66
C ALA A 429 16.80 13.86 -19.06
N SER A 430 17.97 13.88 -19.70
CA SER A 430 18.58 15.14 -20.18
C SER A 430 17.72 15.83 -21.24
N ALA A 431 17.07 15.07 -22.13
CA ALA A 431 16.16 15.61 -23.14
C ALA A 431 14.89 16.23 -22.52
N ARG A 432 14.33 15.60 -21.47
CA ARG A 432 13.18 16.14 -20.72
C ARG A 432 13.50 17.50 -20.10
N ARG A 433 14.70 17.66 -19.52
CA ARG A 433 15.15 18.94 -18.95
C ARG A 433 15.09 20.10 -19.95
N ASP A 434 15.39 19.86 -21.22
CA ASP A 434 15.40 20.89 -22.25
C ASP A 434 13.99 21.31 -22.69
N THR A 435 12.97 20.49 -22.41
CA THR A 435 11.58 20.70 -22.86
C THR A 435 10.60 21.05 -21.75
N THR A 436 10.88 20.64 -20.51
CA THR A 436 9.94 20.74 -19.39
C THR A 436 10.18 22.00 -18.57
N GLN A 437 9.11 22.77 -18.33
CA GLN A 437 9.11 23.85 -17.35
C GLN A 437 8.31 23.43 -16.11
N ILE A 438 8.99 23.30 -14.97
CA ILE A 438 8.34 23.02 -13.69
C ILE A 438 7.74 24.31 -13.15
N VAL A 439 6.49 24.21 -12.69
CA VAL A 439 5.77 25.27 -11.99
C VAL A 439 5.06 24.57 -10.85
N VAL A 440 5.37 25.00 -9.62
CA VAL A 440 4.66 24.55 -8.42
C VAL A 440 3.22 25.08 -8.49
N GLN A 441 2.24 24.21 -8.23
CA GLN A 441 0.84 24.61 -8.25
C GLN A 441 0.60 25.70 -7.20
N THR A 442 0.08 26.86 -7.61
CA THR A 442 -0.33 27.86 -6.62
C THR A 442 -1.45 27.27 -5.77
N PRO A 443 -1.38 27.35 -4.44
CA PRO A 443 -2.43 26.82 -3.61
C PRO A 443 -3.78 27.40 -4.00
N LEU A 444 -4.80 26.55 -4.06
CA LEU A 444 -6.17 26.99 -4.33
C LEU A 444 -6.51 28.08 -3.32
N PRO A 445 -6.93 29.28 -3.78
CA PRO A 445 -7.28 30.34 -2.85
C PRO A 445 -8.37 29.81 -1.91
N THR A 446 -8.16 29.95 -0.60
CA THR A 446 -9.19 29.72 0.41
C THR A 446 -10.49 30.34 -0.10
N VAL A 447 -11.49 29.50 -0.39
CA VAL A 447 -12.72 29.96 -1.05
C VAL A 447 -13.38 31.00 -0.16
N GLU A 448 -13.38 32.27 -0.59
CA GLU A 448 -14.17 33.32 0.06
C GLU A 448 -15.66 33.03 -0.22
N LEU A 449 -16.29 32.28 0.68
CA LEU A 449 -17.73 31.97 0.62
C LEU A 449 -18.55 33.27 0.57
N ALA A 450 -19.55 33.33 -0.30
CA ALA A 450 -20.49 34.45 -0.30
C ALA A 450 -21.33 34.44 1.00
N PRO A 451 -21.90 35.58 1.43
CA PRO A 451 -22.69 35.64 2.65
C PRO A 451 -23.86 34.65 2.64
N GLY A 452 -23.80 33.62 3.49
CA GLY A 452 -24.83 32.59 3.63
C GLY A 452 -24.51 31.26 2.93
N GLU A 453 -23.38 31.17 2.22
CA GLU A 453 -22.89 29.90 1.66
C GLU A 453 -22.14 29.08 2.73
N ILE A 454 -22.18 27.76 2.58
CA ILE A 454 -21.45 26.81 3.41
C ILE A 454 -20.33 26.12 2.62
N ALA A 455 -19.29 25.66 3.31
CA ALA A 455 -18.31 24.73 2.77
C ALA A 455 -18.58 23.35 3.38
N LEU A 456 -18.79 22.35 2.53
CA LEU A 456 -18.99 20.96 2.90
C LEU A 456 -17.63 20.26 2.96
N LYS A 457 -17.27 19.65 4.10
CA LYS A 457 -16.09 18.79 4.18
C LYS A 457 -16.46 17.34 3.85
N PHE A 458 -15.79 16.76 2.84
CA PHE A 458 -16.09 15.43 2.34
C PHE A 458 -14.85 14.53 2.30
N GLY A 459 -14.84 13.51 3.16
CA GLY A 459 -13.80 12.49 3.18
C GLY A 459 -14.07 11.36 2.18
N VAL A 460 -13.04 10.89 1.49
CA VAL A 460 -13.11 9.76 0.56
C VAL A 460 -12.11 8.69 0.99
N SER A 461 -12.59 7.55 1.46
CA SER A 461 -11.73 6.40 1.76
C SER A 461 -10.94 6.01 0.50
N SER A 462 -9.64 6.22 0.54
CA SER A 462 -8.74 5.91 -0.57
C SER A 462 -7.31 5.73 -0.07
N LEU A 463 -6.68 4.66 -0.52
CA LEU A 463 -5.24 4.40 -0.33
C LEU A 463 -4.34 5.30 -1.17
N MET A 464 -4.90 5.93 -2.21
CA MET A 464 -4.19 6.76 -3.16
C MET A 464 -4.52 8.22 -2.92
N SER A 465 -3.49 9.06 -2.90
CA SER A 465 -3.61 10.50 -2.93
C SER A 465 -2.62 11.12 -3.92
N PRO A 466 -3.05 12.07 -4.78
CA PRO A 466 -4.42 12.57 -4.93
C PRO A 466 -5.40 11.43 -5.29
N LEU A 467 -6.70 11.66 -5.13
CA LEU A 467 -7.70 10.63 -5.38
C LEU A 467 -7.55 10.09 -6.81
N PRO A 468 -7.78 8.78 -7.03
CA PRO A 468 -7.88 8.25 -8.38
C PRO A 468 -8.93 9.05 -9.17
N ASN A 469 -8.57 9.48 -10.37
CA ASN A 469 -9.40 10.37 -11.20
C ASN A 469 -9.77 11.70 -10.52
N GLN A 470 -8.83 12.35 -9.82
CA GLN A 470 -9.02 13.65 -9.14
C GLN A 470 -9.80 14.68 -9.99
N ASP A 471 -9.48 14.82 -11.27
CA ASP A 471 -10.19 15.73 -12.19
C ASP A 471 -11.71 15.49 -12.24
N GLN A 472 -12.15 14.24 -12.09
CA GLN A 472 -13.57 13.89 -12.09
C GLN A 472 -14.24 14.20 -10.74
N TRP A 473 -13.49 14.04 -9.64
CA TRP A 473 -13.94 14.44 -8.30
C TRP A 473 -14.10 15.96 -8.22
N ASP A 474 -13.11 16.69 -8.72
CA ASP A 474 -13.13 18.16 -8.79
C ASP A 474 -14.27 18.64 -9.70
N ALA A 475 -14.50 17.97 -10.83
CA ALA A 475 -15.62 18.28 -11.72
C ALA A 475 -16.98 18.06 -11.04
N LEU A 476 -17.16 16.95 -10.31
CA LEU A 476 -18.38 16.69 -9.53
C LEU A 476 -18.60 17.80 -8.49
N ALA A 477 -17.57 18.12 -7.71
CA ALA A 477 -17.64 19.16 -6.68
C ALA A 477 -18.01 20.52 -7.29
N ALA A 478 -17.36 20.91 -8.38
CA ALA A 478 -17.63 22.17 -9.08
C ALA A 478 -19.05 22.22 -9.68
N ASP A 479 -19.49 21.14 -10.33
CA ASP A 479 -20.83 21.05 -10.94
C ASP A 479 -21.93 21.05 -9.88
N PHE A 480 -21.68 20.45 -8.72
CA PHE A 480 -22.57 20.48 -7.57
C PHE A 480 -22.68 21.90 -6.99
N VAL A 481 -21.56 22.54 -6.68
CA VAL A 481 -21.51 23.92 -6.16
C VAL A 481 -22.19 24.90 -7.11
N ALA A 482 -22.01 24.73 -8.42
CA ALA A 482 -22.65 25.60 -9.42
C ALA A 482 -24.18 25.51 -9.45
N ARG A 483 -24.77 24.43 -8.91
CA ARG A 483 -26.22 24.16 -8.95
C ARG A 483 -26.88 24.19 -7.58
N ASP A 484 -26.14 23.97 -6.50
CA ASP A 484 -26.67 23.97 -5.15
C ASP A 484 -26.92 25.42 -4.66
N PRO A 485 -28.09 25.72 -4.07
CA PRO A 485 -28.40 27.08 -3.61
C PRO A 485 -27.74 27.47 -2.29
N GLU A 486 -27.09 26.54 -1.58
CA GLU A 486 -26.56 26.72 -0.22
C GLU A 486 -25.05 26.43 -0.14
N VAL A 487 -24.56 25.43 -0.88
CA VAL A 487 -23.15 25.00 -0.83
C VAL A 487 -22.29 25.83 -1.79
N GLY A 488 -21.38 26.62 -1.24
CA GLY A 488 -20.41 27.44 -1.99
C GLY A 488 -19.06 26.75 -2.22
N ALA A 489 -18.77 25.66 -1.50
CA ALA A 489 -17.57 24.85 -1.69
C ALA A 489 -17.80 23.41 -1.22
N VAL A 490 -17.15 22.45 -1.89
CA VAL A 490 -16.96 21.08 -1.38
C VAL A 490 -15.45 20.86 -1.25
N GLN A 491 -14.99 20.58 -0.03
CA GLN A 491 -13.60 20.27 0.29
C GLN A 491 -13.45 18.76 0.29
N LEU A 492 -12.79 18.23 -0.74
CA LEU A 492 -12.57 16.80 -0.93
C LEU A 492 -11.21 16.41 -0.33
N GLU A 493 -11.18 15.40 0.52
CA GLU A 493 -9.95 14.90 1.13
C GLU A 493 -9.89 13.36 1.03
N PRO A 494 -8.78 12.78 0.52
CA PRO A 494 -8.55 11.34 0.64
C PRO A 494 -8.29 10.98 2.11
N VAL A 495 -8.93 9.90 2.57
CA VAL A 495 -8.86 9.40 3.95
C VAL A 495 -8.40 7.95 3.94
N PHE A 496 -7.43 7.60 4.80
CA PHE A 496 -6.98 6.21 4.94
C PHE A 496 -6.67 5.84 6.39
N GLY A 497 -7.26 4.73 6.85
CA GLY A 497 -6.93 4.12 8.14
C GLY A 497 -7.48 4.84 9.37
N GLU A 498 -8.35 5.83 9.18
CA GLU A 498 -9.01 6.54 10.28
C GLU A 498 -10.12 5.71 10.93
N SER A 499 -10.34 5.94 12.22
CA SER A 499 -11.47 5.35 12.93
C SER A 499 -12.76 6.09 12.55
N LEU A 500 -13.91 5.43 12.69
CA LEU A 500 -15.21 6.07 12.44
C LEU A 500 -15.40 7.35 13.29
N SER A 501 -14.87 7.39 14.52
CA SER A 501 -14.94 8.59 15.35
C SER A 501 -14.22 9.77 14.71
N ASP A 502 -12.99 9.57 14.23
CA ASP A 502 -12.17 10.62 13.61
C ASP A 502 -12.86 11.12 12.34
N MET A 503 -13.31 10.19 11.48
CA MET A 503 -14.06 10.52 10.26
C MET A 503 -15.30 11.39 10.54
N THR A 504 -16.01 11.12 11.64
CA THR A 504 -17.23 11.87 11.99
C THR A 504 -16.98 13.18 12.74
N GLU A 505 -15.76 13.39 13.24
CA GLU A 505 -15.30 14.63 13.85
C GLU A 505 -14.80 15.61 12.77
N ASP A 506 -14.07 15.11 11.78
CA ASP A 506 -13.39 15.94 10.78
C ASP A 506 -14.24 16.24 9.54
N TYR A 507 -15.13 15.33 9.15
CA TYR A 507 -15.93 15.42 7.93
C TYR A 507 -17.44 15.56 8.19
N ASP A 508 -18.12 16.32 7.34
CA ASP A 508 -19.59 16.46 7.40
C ASP A 508 -20.29 15.20 6.87
N CYS A 509 -19.76 14.66 5.78
CA CYS A 509 -20.11 13.37 5.23
C CYS A 509 -18.87 12.75 4.57
N PHE A 510 -18.91 11.45 4.35
CA PHE A 510 -17.77 10.74 3.78
C PHE A 510 -18.22 9.50 3.02
N PHE A 511 -17.35 9.03 2.14
CA PHE A 511 -17.50 7.79 1.39
C PHE A 511 -16.50 6.75 1.91
N ASP A 512 -16.98 5.53 2.17
CA ASP A 512 -16.13 4.39 2.51
C ASP A 512 -16.17 3.32 1.43
N SER A 513 -15.02 2.72 1.15
CA SER A 513 -14.89 1.63 0.19
C SER A 513 -15.52 0.31 0.70
N SER A 514 -15.85 0.25 1.99
CA SER A 514 -16.46 -0.86 2.70
C SER A 514 -17.77 -0.50 3.43
N ASN A 515 -18.47 -1.52 3.93
CA ASN A 515 -19.69 -1.33 4.70
C ASN A 515 -19.36 -1.19 6.19
N LEU A 516 -19.54 0.01 6.73
CA LEU A 516 -19.25 0.32 8.13
C LEU A 516 -20.41 -0.06 9.06
N ILE A 517 -21.62 -0.25 8.55
CA ILE A 517 -22.82 -0.43 9.39
C ILE A 517 -22.78 -1.65 10.31
N PRO A 518 -22.21 -2.79 9.92
CA PRO A 518 -22.07 -3.92 10.83
C PRO A 518 -21.27 -3.55 12.10
N THR A 519 -20.26 -2.69 12.00
CA THR A 519 -19.30 -2.38 13.09
C THR A 519 -19.48 -1.00 13.74
N ALA A 520 -20.16 -0.08 13.07
CA ALA A 520 -20.21 1.33 13.44
C ALA A 520 -20.76 1.56 14.86
N ASP A 521 -20.37 2.64 15.52
CA ASP A 521 -21.24 3.24 16.54
C ASP A 521 -22.30 4.07 15.81
N LEU A 522 -23.57 3.63 15.83
CA LEU A 522 -24.65 4.36 15.14
C LEU A 522 -24.89 5.74 15.74
N GLY A 523 -24.46 6.00 16.98
CA GLY A 523 -24.50 7.32 17.60
C GLY A 523 -23.65 8.36 16.87
N LEU A 524 -22.64 7.92 16.11
CA LEU A 524 -21.76 8.78 15.32
C LEU A 524 -22.30 9.06 13.91
N LEU A 525 -23.37 8.38 13.48
CA LEU A 525 -23.95 8.52 12.16
C LEU A 525 -25.36 9.15 12.20
N ARG A 526 -25.79 9.73 11.08
CA ARG A 526 -27.19 10.13 10.87
C ARG A 526 -27.95 9.06 10.09
N SER A 527 -29.15 8.74 10.59
CA SER A 527 -30.11 7.94 9.82
C SER A 527 -30.53 8.70 8.56
N LEU A 528 -30.51 7.99 7.43
CA LEU A 528 -30.93 8.51 6.13
C LEU A 528 -32.43 8.38 5.89
N ASP A 529 -33.19 7.66 6.72
CA ASP A 529 -34.63 7.42 6.49
C ASP A 529 -35.44 8.72 6.30
N PRO A 530 -35.25 9.79 7.11
CA PRO A 530 -35.97 11.05 6.89
C PRO A 530 -35.62 11.73 5.57
N LEU A 531 -34.35 11.62 5.16
CA LEU A 531 -33.82 12.22 3.94
C LEU A 531 -34.32 11.48 2.70
N LEU A 532 -34.22 10.15 2.71
CA LEU A 532 -34.74 9.27 1.67
C LEU A 532 -36.26 9.42 1.51
N ALA A 533 -37.00 9.58 2.61
CA ALA A 533 -38.45 9.80 2.57
C ALA A 533 -38.84 11.19 2.03
N ALA A 534 -37.98 12.19 2.21
CA ALA A 534 -38.21 13.55 1.72
C ALA A 534 -37.77 13.75 0.26
N ASP A 535 -36.88 12.90 -0.24
CA ASP A 535 -36.33 12.98 -1.60
C ASP A 535 -37.30 12.38 -2.65
N PRO A 536 -37.95 13.20 -3.49
CA PRO A 536 -38.84 12.70 -4.53
C PRO A 536 -38.10 11.99 -5.68
N THR A 537 -36.77 12.08 -5.73
CA THR A 537 -35.91 11.45 -6.73
C THR A 537 -35.37 10.09 -6.29
N TYR A 538 -35.59 9.70 -5.04
CA TYR A 538 -35.25 8.39 -4.54
C TYR A 538 -36.33 7.37 -4.93
N ASP A 539 -35.92 6.35 -5.69
CA ASP A 539 -36.77 5.18 -5.98
C ASP A 539 -36.14 3.93 -5.34
N PRO A 540 -36.77 3.32 -4.32
CA PRO A 540 -36.26 2.11 -3.70
C PRO A 540 -36.21 0.91 -4.67
N ASN A 541 -36.98 0.92 -5.77
CA ASN A 541 -36.93 -0.13 -6.79
C ASN A 541 -35.75 0.01 -7.75
N ASP A 542 -35.12 1.18 -7.77
CA ASP A 542 -33.91 1.43 -8.56
C ASP A 542 -32.67 0.82 -7.89
N MET A 543 -32.71 0.56 -6.57
CA MET A 543 -31.62 -0.10 -5.87
C MET A 543 -31.59 -1.61 -6.19
N LEU A 544 -30.39 -2.17 -6.29
CA LEU A 544 -30.19 -3.62 -6.39
C LEU A 544 -30.77 -4.35 -5.16
N ASN A 545 -31.31 -5.55 -5.38
CA ASN A 545 -31.94 -6.34 -4.31
C ASN A 545 -30.91 -6.71 -3.23
N GLY A 546 -31.25 -6.54 -1.95
CA GLY A 546 -30.38 -6.92 -0.84
C GLY A 546 -29.39 -5.82 -0.42
N VAL A 547 -29.07 -4.86 -1.29
CA VAL A 547 -28.00 -3.88 -1.04
C VAL A 547 -28.40 -2.86 0.04
N MET A 548 -29.64 -2.36 0.01
CA MET A 548 -30.12 -1.45 1.06
C MET A 548 -30.22 -2.13 2.44
N GLN A 549 -30.53 -3.44 2.48
CA GLN A 549 -30.63 -4.17 3.74
C GLN A 549 -29.28 -4.28 4.46
N GLN A 550 -28.17 -4.27 3.72
CA GLN A 550 -26.83 -4.42 4.28
C GLN A 550 -26.33 -3.16 5.01
N VAL A 551 -26.86 -1.99 4.64
CA VAL A 551 -26.59 -0.70 5.32
C VAL A 551 -27.69 -0.33 6.33
N GLN A 552 -28.52 -1.31 6.70
CA GLN A 552 -29.56 -1.17 7.71
C GLN A 552 -29.19 -1.91 9.00
N ARG A 553 -29.40 -1.24 10.13
CA ARG A 553 -29.30 -1.83 11.47
C ARG A 553 -30.32 -1.17 12.38
N ASP A 554 -30.93 -1.96 13.28
CA ASP A 554 -32.01 -1.52 14.17
C ASP A 554 -33.23 -0.93 13.45
N GLY A 555 -33.50 -1.41 12.23
CA GLY A 555 -34.64 -0.99 11.42
C GLY A 555 -34.51 0.41 10.80
N GLN A 556 -33.31 0.99 10.81
CA GLN A 556 -33.01 2.28 10.18
C GLN A 556 -31.91 2.12 9.12
N THR A 557 -31.92 2.98 8.11
CA THR A 557 -30.86 3.09 7.10
C THR A 557 -29.79 4.09 7.55
N TRP A 558 -28.52 3.68 7.52
CA TRP A 558 -27.40 4.48 8.05
C TRP A 558 -26.37 4.89 7.01
N GLY A 559 -26.38 4.28 5.82
CA GLY A 559 -25.52 4.63 4.70
C GLY A 559 -26.29 4.60 3.38
N LEU A 560 -25.78 5.31 2.38
CA LEU A 560 -26.28 5.28 1.01
C LEU A 560 -25.33 4.41 0.16
N PRO A 561 -25.77 3.23 -0.31
CA PRO A 561 -24.93 2.39 -1.16
C PRO A 561 -24.65 3.08 -2.49
N VAL A 562 -23.38 3.07 -2.90
CA VAL A 562 -22.90 3.70 -4.15
C VAL A 562 -22.63 2.62 -5.18
N MET A 563 -21.90 1.58 -4.78
CA MET A 563 -21.55 0.45 -5.63
C MET A 563 -21.34 -0.82 -4.79
N ILE A 564 -21.32 -1.95 -5.48
CA ILE A 564 -20.98 -3.25 -4.91
C ILE A 564 -19.79 -3.86 -5.66
N GLN A 565 -19.05 -4.71 -4.97
CA GLN A 565 -17.90 -5.43 -5.49
C GLN A 565 -18.18 -6.93 -5.47
N PRO A 566 -18.81 -7.50 -6.52
CA PRO A 566 -19.13 -8.92 -6.51
C PRO A 566 -17.89 -9.79 -6.69
N LEU A 567 -17.84 -10.88 -5.93
CA LEU A 567 -16.89 -11.97 -6.17
C LEU A 567 -17.35 -12.76 -7.40
N ALA A 568 -16.47 -12.80 -8.39
CA ALA A 568 -16.70 -13.38 -9.71
C ALA A 568 -15.55 -14.32 -10.11
N MET A 569 -15.58 -14.82 -11.34
CA MET A 569 -14.47 -15.54 -11.94
C MET A 569 -14.02 -14.86 -13.23
N ARG A 570 -12.76 -15.05 -13.59
CA ARG A 570 -12.20 -14.73 -14.90
C ARG A 570 -11.72 -15.98 -15.58
N TYR A 571 -11.80 -16.00 -16.90
CA TYR A 571 -11.41 -17.15 -17.70
C TYR A 571 -10.60 -16.74 -18.92
N ASP A 572 -9.52 -17.48 -19.18
CA ASP A 572 -8.70 -17.29 -20.38
C ASP A 572 -9.44 -17.86 -21.60
N THR A 573 -9.76 -16.98 -22.56
CA THR A 573 -10.51 -17.37 -23.75
C THR A 573 -9.77 -18.35 -24.65
N ASP A 574 -8.45 -18.24 -24.72
CA ASP A 574 -7.60 -19.04 -25.58
C ASP A 574 -7.38 -20.43 -24.98
N LEU A 575 -7.13 -20.53 -23.66
CA LEU A 575 -6.99 -21.80 -22.96
C LEU A 575 -8.30 -22.60 -22.98
N PHE A 576 -9.45 -21.93 -22.82
CA PHE A 576 -10.76 -22.57 -23.00
C PHE A 576 -10.96 -23.09 -24.43
N ALA A 577 -10.60 -22.28 -25.43
CA ALA A 577 -10.71 -22.67 -26.84
C ALA A 577 -9.77 -23.85 -27.18
N GLN A 578 -8.54 -23.84 -26.67
CA GLN A 578 -7.55 -24.90 -26.84
C GLN A 578 -7.99 -26.22 -26.20
N ALA A 579 -8.59 -26.16 -25.01
CA ALA A 579 -9.15 -27.32 -24.32
C ALA A 579 -10.44 -27.86 -24.98
N GLY A 580 -11.08 -27.09 -25.86
CA GLY A 580 -12.43 -27.38 -26.34
C GLY A 580 -13.48 -27.31 -25.21
N ALA A 581 -13.19 -26.52 -24.18
CA ALA A 581 -14.11 -26.24 -23.08
C ALA A 581 -15.20 -25.25 -23.54
N PHE A 582 -16.37 -25.30 -22.88
CA PHE A 582 -17.41 -24.32 -23.13
C PHE A 582 -17.07 -23.01 -22.43
N ALA A 583 -16.99 -21.91 -23.19
CA ALA A 583 -16.81 -20.59 -22.60
C ALA A 583 -18.05 -20.23 -21.75
N PRO A 584 -17.87 -19.72 -20.52
CA PRO A 584 -18.95 -19.44 -19.57
C PRO A 584 -19.70 -18.14 -19.88
N VAL A 585 -20.07 -17.93 -21.14
CA VAL A 585 -20.69 -16.69 -21.63
C VAL A 585 -22.18 -16.69 -21.24
N ASN A 586 -22.58 -15.76 -20.38
CA ASN A 586 -23.90 -15.65 -19.72
C ASN A 586 -24.14 -16.61 -18.55
N GLY A 587 -23.06 -17.05 -17.89
CA GLY A 587 -23.13 -18.04 -16.83
C GLY A 587 -23.24 -19.46 -17.38
N TRP A 588 -23.30 -20.42 -16.46
CA TRP A 588 -23.10 -21.83 -16.72
C TRP A 588 -23.57 -22.68 -15.55
N THR A 589 -23.85 -23.95 -15.80
CA THR A 589 -24.28 -24.90 -14.76
C THR A 589 -23.08 -25.53 -14.05
N VAL A 590 -23.34 -26.17 -12.90
CA VAL A 590 -22.31 -26.95 -12.21
C VAL A 590 -21.76 -28.10 -13.09
N GLU A 591 -22.58 -28.69 -13.97
CA GLU A 591 -22.13 -29.72 -14.90
C GLU A 591 -21.20 -29.16 -16.00
N GLU A 592 -21.52 -27.96 -16.52
CA GLU A 592 -20.68 -27.28 -17.50
C GLU A 592 -19.34 -26.84 -16.89
N PHE A 593 -19.36 -26.39 -15.64
CA PHE A 593 -18.17 -26.08 -14.87
C PHE A 593 -17.27 -27.30 -14.67
N GLN A 594 -17.83 -28.44 -14.20
CA GLN A 594 -17.07 -29.69 -14.08
C GLN A 594 -16.45 -30.12 -15.40
N TYR A 595 -17.24 -30.11 -16.47
CA TYR A 595 -16.74 -30.45 -17.81
C TYR A 595 -15.60 -29.52 -18.25
N ALA A 596 -15.70 -28.22 -17.97
CA ALA A 596 -14.63 -27.28 -18.28
C ALA A 596 -13.36 -27.58 -17.49
N LEU A 597 -13.45 -27.83 -16.18
CA LEU A 597 -12.28 -28.22 -15.38
C LEU A 597 -11.63 -29.51 -15.89
N GLU A 598 -12.43 -30.52 -16.25
CA GLU A 598 -11.94 -31.76 -16.86
C GLU A 598 -11.20 -31.52 -18.17
N ALA A 599 -11.76 -30.70 -19.06
CA ALA A 599 -11.15 -30.35 -20.34
C ALA A 599 -9.86 -29.54 -20.16
N LEU A 600 -9.85 -28.59 -19.23
CA LEU A 600 -8.72 -27.72 -18.93
C LEU A 600 -7.59 -28.46 -18.22
N LYS A 601 -7.90 -29.47 -17.39
CA LYS A 601 -6.88 -30.28 -16.69
C LYS A 601 -5.92 -30.97 -17.66
N ALA A 602 -6.40 -31.33 -18.85
CA ALA A 602 -5.56 -31.93 -19.89
C ALA A 602 -4.45 -30.98 -20.39
N ASN A 603 -4.63 -29.66 -20.22
CA ASN A 603 -3.71 -28.63 -20.70
C ASN A 603 -2.85 -28.02 -19.58
N THR A 604 -3.22 -28.20 -18.31
CA THR A 604 -2.53 -27.62 -17.14
C THR A 604 -1.55 -28.59 -16.46
N GLY A 605 -1.56 -29.88 -16.83
CA GLY A 605 -0.62 -30.85 -16.27
C GLY A 605 -0.90 -31.13 -14.79
N GLU A 606 0.10 -30.92 -13.93
CA GLU A 606 -0.05 -31.12 -12.48
C GLU A 606 -0.84 -29.97 -11.83
N ASP A 607 -0.81 -28.78 -12.41
CA ASP A 607 -1.46 -27.58 -11.86
C ASP A 607 -2.98 -27.65 -11.95
N ALA A 608 -3.67 -27.04 -11.00
CA ALA A 608 -5.13 -26.99 -11.01
C ALA A 608 -5.64 -25.98 -12.06
N PRO A 609 -6.64 -26.35 -12.88
CA PRO A 609 -7.24 -25.45 -13.86
C PRO A 609 -8.08 -24.33 -13.24
N PHE A 610 -8.48 -24.46 -11.97
CA PHE A 610 -9.16 -23.41 -11.22
C PHE A 610 -8.37 -23.00 -9.98
N VAL A 611 -7.97 -21.73 -9.92
CA VAL A 611 -7.18 -21.17 -8.81
C VAL A 611 -7.97 -20.05 -8.11
N PRO A 612 -8.43 -20.25 -6.87
CA PRO A 612 -9.05 -19.18 -6.09
C PRO A 612 -7.99 -18.15 -5.64
N ARG A 613 -8.21 -16.89 -5.99
CA ARG A 613 -7.40 -15.72 -5.56
C ARG A 613 -8.06 -14.94 -4.44
N THR A 614 -8.76 -15.66 -3.55
CA THR A 614 -9.43 -15.06 -2.38
C THR A 614 -8.92 -15.69 -1.11
N PHE A 615 -8.73 -14.88 -0.07
CA PHE A 615 -8.13 -15.28 1.20
C PHE A 615 -9.08 -16.03 2.16
N SER A 616 -10.23 -16.48 1.67
CA SER A 616 -11.27 -17.09 2.51
C SER A 616 -11.98 -18.23 1.82
N ASN A 617 -12.71 -19.04 2.61
CA ASN A 617 -13.52 -20.14 2.11
C ASN A 617 -14.79 -19.70 1.35
N THR A 618 -15.01 -18.39 1.13
CA THR A 618 -16.21 -17.86 0.47
C THR A 618 -16.43 -18.50 -0.91
N HIS A 619 -15.37 -18.69 -1.70
CA HIS A 619 -15.48 -19.35 -3.01
C HIS A 619 -15.97 -20.81 -2.89
N LEU A 620 -15.50 -21.56 -1.87
CA LEU A 620 -15.98 -22.92 -1.61
C LEU A 620 -17.43 -22.92 -1.18
N LEU A 621 -17.84 -22.02 -0.28
CA LEU A 621 -19.24 -21.91 0.15
C LEU A 621 -20.17 -21.56 -1.01
N MET A 622 -19.72 -20.69 -1.93
CA MET A 622 -20.46 -20.36 -3.15
C MET A 622 -20.62 -21.57 -4.07
N LEU A 623 -19.54 -22.34 -4.28
CA LEU A 623 -19.61 -23.59 -5.04
C LEU A 623 -20.53 -24.61 -4.36
N ILE A 624 -20.38 -24.86 -3.06
CA ILE A 624 -21.21 -25.81 -2.29
C ILE A 624 -22.70 -25.46 -2.44
N ALA A 625 -23.04 -24.17 -2.37
CA ALA A 625 -24.39 -23.68 -2.63
C ALA A 625 -24.86 -23.92 -4.08
N ALA A 626 -23.99 -23.74 -5.07
CA ALA A 626 -24.29 -24.13 -6.45
C ALA A 626 -24.52 -25.65 -6.58
N TYR A 627 -23.82 -26.50 -5.83
CA TYR A 627 -24.07 -27.95 -5.77
C TYR A 627 -25.29 -28.34 -4.90
N GLY A 628 -25.96 -27.37 -4.29
CA GLY A 628 -27.21 -27.55 -3.56
C GLY A 628 -27.08 -27.75 -2.05
N GLY A 629 -25.89 -27.57 -1.47
CA GLY A 629 -25.67 -27.57 -0.04
C GLY A 629 -25.71 -26.17 0.57
N LEU A 630 -26.11 -26.04 1.83
CA LEU A 630 -26.04 -24.75 2.52
C LEU A 630 -25.57 -24.99 3.97
N PRO A 631 -24.26 -25.18 4.17
CA PRO A 631 -23.72 -25.51 5.50
C PRO A 631 -23.95 -24.39 6.51
N LEU A 632 -23.86 -23.14 6.04
CA LEU A 632 -24.19 -21.94 6.80
C LEU A 632 -25.25 -21.14 6.04
N ASP A 633 -26.44 -20.98 6.62
CA ASP A 633 -27.51 -20.15 6.06
C ASP A 633 -27.55 -18.77 6.73
N TYR A 634 -26.92 -17.80 6.08
CA TYR A 634 -26.84 -16.41 6.55
C TYR A 634 -28.16 -15.63 6.40
N ARG A 635 -29.23 -16.25 5.89
CA ARG A 635 -30.57 -15.62 5.86
C ARG A 635 -31.24 -15.62 7.24
N THR A 636 -30.73 -16.40 8.19
CA THR A 636 -31.14 -16.35 9.58
C THR A 636 -30.07 -15.62 10.41
N ASN A 637 -30.50 -14.97 11.49
CA ASN A 637 -29.58 -14.39 12.46
C ASN A 637 -29.86 -14.99 13.85
N PRO A 638 -28.93 -15.76 14.45
CA PRO A 638 -27.64 -16.18 13.89
C PRO A 638 -27.79 -17.12 12.66
N PRO A 639 -26.72 -17.34 11.87
CA PRO A 639 -26.77 -18.24 10.71
C PRO A 639 -27.16 -19.67 11.11
N THR A 640 -28.03 -20.32 10.32
CA THR A 640 -28.43 -21.70 10.59
C THR A 640 -27.32 -22.65 10.16
N ILE A 641 -26.88 -23.51 11.08
CA ILE A 641 -25.83 -24.51 10.85
C ILE A 641 -26.46 -25.82 10.39
N ASN A 642 -26.00 -26.34 9.24
CA ASN A 642 -26.56 -27.53 8.60
C ASN A 642 -25.50 -28.40 7.90
N PHE A 643 -24.37 -28.67 8.55
CA PHE A 643 -23.24 -29.39 7.93
C PHE A 643 -23.55 -30.88 7.68
N THR A 644 -24.44 -31.48 8.48
CA THR A 644 -24.75 -32.91 8.46
C THR A 644 -25.97 -33.29 7.62
N ASP A 645 -26.68 -32.32 7.03
CA ASP A 645 -27.79 -32.63 6.13
C ASP A 645 -27.29 -33.40 4.90
N PRO A 646 -27.97 -34.50 4.49
CA PRO A 646 -27.48 -35.34 3.39
C PRO A 646 -27.23 -34.59 2.07
N ALA A 647 -28.00 -33.55 1.76
CA ALA A 647 -27.77 -32.76 0.55
C ALA A 647 -26.56 -31.83 0.73
N THR A 648 -26.37 -31.27 1.92
CA THR A 648 -25.20 -30.45 2.25
C THR A 648 -23.91 -31.26 2.25
N VAL A 649 -23.89 -32.43 2.90
CA VAL A 649 -22.75 -33.35 2.87
C VAL A 649 -22.40 -33.74 1.44
N ALA A 650 -23.40 -34.09 0.62
CA ALA A 650 -23.17 -34.46 -0.78
C ALA A 650 -22.60 -33.32 -1.62
N ALA A 651 -22.99 -32.07 -1.34
CA ALA A 651 -22.46 -30.89 -2.03
C ALA A 651 -21.03 -30.55 -1.57
N ILE A 652 -20.75 -30.60 -0.26
CA ILE A 652 -19.40 -30.44 0.30
C ILE A 652 -18.46 -31.47 -0.32
N GLN A 653 -18.87 -32.74 -0.30
CA GLN A 653 -18.09 -33.84 -0.85
C GLN A 653 -17.75 -33.60 -2.33
N GLN A 654 -18.72 -33.22 -3.15
CA GLN A 654 -18.50 -32.95 -4.57
C GLN A 654 -17.51 -31.80 -4.82
N VAL A 655 -17.57 -30.73 -4.03
CA VAL A 655 -16.65 -29.58 -4.18
C VAL A 655 -15.25 -29.94 -3.70
N LEU A 656 -15.12 -30.59 -2.55
CA LEU A 656 -13.80 -30.99 -2.02
C LEU A 656 -13.15 -32.10 -2.86
N ASP A 657 -13.93 -32.94 -3.52
CA ASP A 657 -13.40 -33.90 -4.50
C ASP A 657 -12.76 -33.20 -5.70
N LEU A 658 -13.21 -32.01 -6.10
CA LEU A 658 -12.51 -31.23 -7.12
C LEU A 658 -11.11 -30.85 -6.65
N ALA A 659 -10.96 -30.43 -5.39
CA ALA A 659 -9.66 -30.14 -4.79
C ALA A 659 -8.78 -31.39 -4.71
N LYS A 660 -9.29 -32.49 -4.16
CA LYS A 660 -8.54 -33.76 -4.01
C LYS A 660 -8.06 -34.33 -5.33
N ASN A 661 -8.81 -34.12 -6.41
CA ASN A 661 -8.45 -34.60 -7.74
C ASN A 661 -7.63 -33.57 -8.55
N GLY A 662 -7.20 -32.46 -7.94
CA GLY A 662 -6.36 -31.44 -8.56
C GLY A 662 -7.07 -30.60 -9.62
N TYR A 663 -8.39 -30.49 -9.57
CA TYR A 663 -9.18 -29.60 -10.43
C TYR A 663 -9.35 -28.18 -9.84
N LEU A 664 -9.22 -28.06 -8.52
CA LEU A 664 -9.31 -26.82 -7.76
C LEU A 664 -8.06 -26.72 -6.90
N ASP A 665 -7.34 -25.60 -6.97
CA ASP A 665 -6.19 -25.34 -6.09
C ASP A 665 -6.68 -25.09 -4.66
N TYR A 666 -6.07 -25.77 -3.69
CA TYR A 666 -6.53 -25.79 -2.31
C TYR A 666 -5.37 -25.59 -1.34
N SER A 667 -5.49 -24.55 -0.51
CA SER A 667 -4.64 -24.28 0.64
C SER A 667 -5.41 -24.51 1.95
N LYS A 668 -4.71 -24.87 3.03
CA LYS A 668 -5.35 -25.08 4.35
C LYS A 668 -6.04 -23.80 4.82
N LEU A 669 -7.26 -23.94 5.36
CA LEU A 669 -8.17 -22.85 5.69
C LEU A 669 -8.40 -22.65 7.20
N ALA A 670 -8.03 -23.62 8.04
CA ALA A 670 -8.20 -23.59 9.49
C ALA A 670 -6.88 -23.28 10.22
N SER A 671 -6.20 -22.20 9.81
CA SER A 671 -5.04 -21.63 10.53
C SER A 671 -5.29 -20.18 10.94
N THR A 672 -4.66 -19.74 12.04
CA THR A 672 -4.54 -18.33 12.42
C THR A 672 -3.37 -17.63 11.71
N ASP A 673 -2.44 -18.41 11.15
CA ASP A 673 -1.21 -17.96 10.50
C ASP A 673 -1.40 -17.66 9.02
N SER A 674 -2.42 -16.85 8.71
CA SER A 674 -2.69 -16.46 7.32
C SER A 674 -1.54 -15.61 6.75
N VAL A 675 -0.53 -16.25 6.17
CA VAL A 675 0.55 -15.57 5.44
C VAL A 675 0.01 -15.16 4.07
N MET A 676 0.04 -13.85 3.78
CA MET A 676 -0.20 -13.35 2.43
C MET A 676 0.99 -13.70 1.54
N MET A 677 0.82 -14.70 0.68
CA MET A 677 1.69 -14.96 -0.47
C MET A 677 0.83 -14.96 -1.73
N MET A 678 1.11 -14.04 -2.67
CA MET A 678 0.62 -14.13 -4.04
C MET A 678 1.79 -14.00 -5.00
N THR A 679 1.93 -15.00 -5.86
CA THR A 679 2.87 -15.01 -6.98
C THR A 679 2.11 -14.51 -8.21
N ILE A 680 2.46 -13.32 -8.73
CA ILE A 680 2.02 -12.86 -10.05
C ILE A 680 3.22 -12.98 -10.97
N GLY A 681 3.22 -13.99 -11.84
CA GLY A 681 4.19 -14.15 -12.92
C GLY A 681 3.74 -13.42 -14.19
N GLU A 682 4.69 -13.07 -15.05
CA GLU A 682 4.47 -12.30 -16.29
C GLU A 682 3.78 -13.11 -17.42
N GLU A 683 3.43 -14.37 -17.17
CA GLU A 683 2.50 -15.17 -17.98
C GLU A 683 1.56 -15.92 -17.03
N ASP A 684 0.42 -15.31 -16.68
CA ASP A 684 -0.62 -15.97 -15.90
C ASP A 684 -1.29 -17.06 -16.76
N THR A 685 -0.79 -18.29 -16.67
CA THR A 685 -1.31 -19.44 -17.42
C THR A 685 -2.55 -20.07 -16.76
N THR A 686 -3.13 -19.42 -15.74
CA THR A 686 -4.28 -19.92 -14.99
C THR A 686 -5.54 -19.86 -15.86
N PRO A 687 -6.14 -20.99 -16.25
CA PRO A 687 -7.28 -20.94 -17.16
C PRO A 687 -8.54 -20.31 -16.55
N LEU A 688 -8.76 -20.51 -15.26
CA LEU A 688 -9.93 -20.02 -14.54
C LEU A 688 -9.52 -19.60 -13.12
N TYR A 689 -9.90 -18.40 -12.69
CA TYR A 689 -9.59 -17.92 -11.34
C TYR A 689 -10.66 -16.99 -10.80
N THR A 690 -10.72 -16.83 -9.47
CA THR A 690 -11.66 -15.88 -8.86
C THR A 690 -11.11 -14.45 -8.90
N ASP A 691 -11.98 -13.47 -9.06
CA ASP A 691 -11.63 -12.05 -8.93
C ASP A 691 -12.76 -11.27 -8.25
N SER A 692 -12.43 -10.26 -7.46
CA SER A 692 -13.40 -9.27 -6.99
C SER A 692 -13.49 -8.14 -8.01
N LEU A 693 -14.44 -7.22 -7.89
CA LEU A 693 -14.38 -5.95 -8.61
C LEU A 693 -13.85 -4.85 -7.68
N ASN A 694 -13.11 -3.88 -8.23
CA ASN A 694 -12.43 -2.88 -7.42
C ASN A 694 -13.41 -1.82 -6.88
N GLY A 695 -13.27 -1.48 -5.59
CA GLY A 695 -13.83 -0.25 -5.03
C GLY A 695 -12.93 0.96 -5.29
N ILE A 696 -13.48 2.17 -5.16
CA ILE A 696 -12.71 3.43 -5.22
C ILE A 696 -11.67 3.36 -4.12
N GLY A 697 -10.38 3.42 -4.49
CA GLY A 697 -9.27 3.46 -3.54
C GLY A 697 -9.11 2.23 -2.65
N GLY A 698 -9.70 1.08 -2.99
CA GLY A 698 -9.63 -0.16 -2.20
C GLY A 698 -8.55 -1.16 -2.66
N PHE A 699 -7.89 -1.81 -1.69
CA PHE A 699 -7.06 -3.01 -1.88
C PHE A 699 -7.98 -4.23 -2.09
N GLY A 700 -8.41 -4.53 -3.32
CA GLY A 700 -9.24 -5.72 -3.51
C GLY A 700 -9.87 -5.94 -4.88
N GLY A 701 -9.07 -6.49 -5.80
CA GLY A 701 -9.45 -7.37 -6.92
C GLY A 701 -10.24 -6.72 -8.05
N GLY A 702 -9.77 -6.94 -9.28
CA GLY A 702 -10.44 -6.40 -10.46
C GLY A 702 -9.55 -6.13 -11.68
N GLY A 703 -8.27 -6.54 -11.66
CA GLY A 703 -7.46 -6.69 -12.86
C GLY A 703 -6.11 -5.98 -12.84
N GLY A 704 -5.03 -6.76 -12.72
CA GLY A 704 -3.66 -6.36 -13.00
C GLY A 704 -3.16 -5.14 -12.22
N GLY A 705 -2.63 -5.38 -11.02
CA GLY A 705 -1.89 -4.36 -10.26
C GLY A 705 -2.44 -4.12 -8.86
N MET A 706 -2.39 -5.14 -8.01
CA MET A 706 -2.08 -4.84 -6.61
C MET A 706 -0.57 -4.61 -6.58
N ILE A 707 -0.14 -3.41 -6.19
CA ILE A 707 1.22 -3.22 -5.68
C ILE A 707 1.43 -4.33 -4.66
N ALA A 708 2.48 -5.12 -4.86
CA ALA A 708 2.94 -6.04 -3.85
C ALA A 708 3.15 -5.24 -2.57
N VAL A 709 2.18 -5.29 -1.65
CA VAL A 709 2.51 -5.21 -0.24
C VAL A 709 3.12 -6.56 0.04
N ALA A 710 4.38 -6.70 -0.37
CA ALA A 710 5.25 -7.65 0.27
C ALA A 710 5.10 -7.35 1.75
N SER A 711 4.52 -8.30 2.49
CA SER A 711 4.94 -8.45 3.86
C SER A 711 6.46 -8.41 3.79
N SER A 712 7.08 -7.56 4.60
CA SER A 712 8.53 -7.45 4.73
C SER A 712 9.14 -8.70 5.36
N ALA A 713 8.64 -9.86 4.96
CA ALA A 713 9.10 -11.18 5.23
C ALA A 713 9.93 -11.60 4.01
N GLY A 714 11.24 -11.34 4.09
CA GLY A 714 12.23 -11.76 3.10
C GLY A 714 12.04 -13.20 2.63
N GLY A 715 11.66 -13.34 1.37
CA GLY A 715 11.92 -14.49 0.54
C GLY A 715 12.19 -13.93 -0.85
N THR A 716 13.28 -14.35 -1.51
CA THR A 716 13.46 -13.99 -2.92
C THR A 716 12.39 -14.70 -3.74
N SER A 717 11.27 -14.03 -3.96
CA SER A 717 10.47 -14.34 -5.13
C SER A 717 11.14 -13.59 -6.28
N THR A 718 11.98 -14.30 -7.03
CA THR A 718 12.42 -13.84 -8.36
C THR A 718 11.17 -13.59 -9.20
N VAL A 719 10.87 -12.32 -9.46
CA VAL A 719 10.07 -11.95 -10.64
C VAL A 719 10.97 -12.28 -11.83
N THR A 720 10.71 -13.41 -12.50
CA THR A 720 11.30 -13.65 -13.81
C THR A 720 10.59 -12.74 -14.80
N SER A 721 11.13 -11.53 -15.04
CA SER A 721 10.69 -10.73 -16.17
C SER A 721 11.26 -11.32 -17.45
N SER A 722 10.42 -12.01 -18.23
CA SER A 722 10.80 -12.52 -19.54
C SER A 722 10.30 -11.58 -20.62
N GLY A 723 11.07 -10.53 -20.86
CA GLY A 723 11.30 -9.96 -22.19
C GLY A 723 10.14 -9.22 -22.87
N GLY A 724 10.14 -7.90 -22.74
CA GLY A 724 9.55 -7.00 -23.72
C GLY A 724 9.23 -5.63 -23.10
N GLY A 725 9.93 -4.58 -23.50
CA GLY A 725 9.61 -3.20 -23.15
C GLY A 725 8.29 -2.73 -23.76
N GLY A 726 7.19 -3.27 -23.27
CA GLY A 726 5.86 -2.68 -23.38
C GLY A 726 5.56 -1.95 -22.07
N GLU A 727 4.94 -0.79 -22.19
CA GLU A 727 4.22 -0.08 -21.13
C GLU A 727 3.72 -1.04 -20.03
N PHE A 728 3.80 -0.64 -18.75
CA PHE A 728 2.91 -1.22 -17.73
C PHE A 728 1.48 -0.72 -18.03
N GLN A 729 0.95 -1.14 -19.17
CA GLN A 729 -0.47 -1.12 -19.43
C GLN A 729 -1.08 -2.07 -18.41
N PHE A 730 -2.05 -1.58 -17.61
CA PHE A 730 -3.11 -2.45 -17.10
C PHE A 730 -3.45 -3.41 -18.23
N PRO A 731 -3.33 -4.74 -18.07
CA PRO A 731 -3.44 -5.68 -19.18
C PRO A 731 -4.63 -5.26 -20.05
N GLN A 732 -4.34 -4.78 -21.26
CA GLN A 732 -5.35 -4.17 -22.15
C GLN A 732 -6.46 -5.18 -22.48
N ASN A 733 -6.20 -6.47 -22.24
CA ASN A 733 -7.19 -7.53 -22.16
C ASN A 733 -7.07 -8.21 -20.80
N LEU A 734 -7.83 -7.73 -19.82
CA LEU A 734 -8.19 -8.60 -18.71
C LEU A 734 -9.08 -9.71 -19.25
N ASP A 735 -8.83 -10.95 -18.80
CA ASP A 735 -9.71 -12.08 -19.08
C ASP A 735 -11.17 -11.72 -18.79
N PRO A 736 -12.12 -12.11 -19.65
CA PRO A 736 -13.51 -11.76 -19.45
C PRO A 736 -14.05 -12.26 -18.11
N LEU A 737 -14.87 -11.43 -17.45
CA LEU A 737 -15.57 -11.80 -16.23
C LEU A 737 -16.74 -12.75 -16.52
N THR A 738 -16.95 -13.68 -15.60
CA THR A 738 -18.11 -14.57 -15.56
C THR A 738 -18.59 -14.82 -14.13
N THR A 739 -19.84 -15.25 -14.01
CA THR A 739 -20.47 -15.63 -12.74
C THR A 739 -19.99 -17.00 -12.27
N PHE A 740 -20.03 -17.26 -10.96
CA PHE A 740 -19.96 -18.62 -10.42
C PHE A 740 -21.00 -19.56 -11.08
N PRO A 741 -20.72 -20.87 -11.17
CA PRO A 741 -21.66 -21.81 -11.74
C PRO A 741 -22.94 -21.86 -10.92
N GLN A 742 -24.05 -22.20 -11.59
CA GLN A 742 -25.37 -22.16 -10.99
C GLN A 742 -25.97 -23.55 -10.83
N GLY A 743 -26.60 -23.75 -9.67
CA GLY A 743 -27.39 -24.93 -9.38
C GLY A 743 -28.89 -24.71 -9.49
N SER A 744 -29.63 -25.80 -9.27
CA SER A 744 -31.09 -25.78 -9.22
C SER A 744 -31.67 -25.37 -7.86
N SER A 745 -30.90 -25.52 -6.78
CA SER A 745 -31.38 -25.32 -5.41
C SER A 745 -31.08 -23.92 -4.88
N TYR A 746 -29.82 -23.48 -4.92
CA TYR A 746 -29.41 -22.15 -4.48
C TYR A 746 -28.66 -21.41 -5.60
N THR A 747 -28.79 -20.08 -5.61
CA THR A 747 -27.93 -19.21 -6.41
C THR A 747 -27.05 -18.45 -5.43
N ALA A 748 -25.78 -18.83 -5.33
CA ALA A 748 -24.86 -18.17 -4.43
C ALA A 748 -24.29 -16.89 -5.03
N MET A 749 -24.17 -15.88 -4.18
CA MET A 749 -23.53 -14.62 -4.50
C MET A 749 -22.74 -14.13 -3.30
N SER A 750 -21.67 -13.39 -3.56
CA SER A 750 -20.90 -12.71 -2.53
C SER A 750 -20.47 -11.36 -3.08
N TYR A 751 -20.56 -10.31 -2.27
CA TYR A 751 -20.14 -8.96 -2.66
C TYR A 751 -19.85 -8.10 -1.44
N ASN A 752 -18.92 -7.17 -1.58
CA ASN A 752 -18.77 -6.03 -0.67
C ASN A 752 -19.64 -4.86 -1.13
N ILE A 753 -19.83 -3.88 -0.24
CA ILE A 753 -20.57 -2.65 -0.53
C ILE A 753 -19.68 -1.48 -0.17
N SER A 754 -19.60 -0.52 -1.07
CA SER A 754 -19.14 0.83 -0.76
C SER A 754 -20.34 1.76 -0.57
N ALA A 755 -20.29 2.57 0.48
CA ALA A 755 -21.40 3.43 0.85
C ALA A 755 -20.92 4.79 1.36
N ALA A 756 -21.79 5.78 1.23
CA ALA A 756 -21.59 7.11 1.78
C ALA A 756 -22.40 7.30 3.06
N TYR A 757 -21.83 8.02 4.02
CA TYR A 757 -22.37 8.22 5.36
C TYR A 757 -22.41 9.71 5.72
N ILE A 758 -23.25 10.07 6.68
CA ILE A 758 -23.39 11.45 7.17
C ILE A 758 -23.07 11.44 8.66
N SER A 759 -22.17 12.32 9.08
CA SER A 759 -21.72 12.43 10.47
C SER A 759 -22.83 12.93 11.38
N ALA A 760 -22.97 12.36 12.58
CA ALA A 760 -24.01 12.76 13.52
C ALA A 760 -23.91 14.24 13.91
N ASN A 761 -22.72 14.79 14.04
CA ASN A 761 -22.56 16.15 14.56
C ASN A 761 -22.63 17.25 13.49
N THR A 762 -22.72 16.90 12.20
CA THR A 762 -22.78 17.92 11.14
C THR A 762 -24.07 18.76 11.22
N PRO A 763 -23.98 20.10 11.13
CA PRO A 763 -25.15 20.95 10.97
C PRO A 763 -25.69 20.94 9.52
N TYR A 764 -24.98 20.32 8.57
CA TYR A 764 -25.25 20.40 7.12
C TYR A 764 -25.89 19.13 6.54
N THR A 765 -26.68 18.40 7.34
CA THR A 765 -27.24 17.09 6.99
C THR A 765 -27.94 17.05 5.61
N ASP A 766 -28.76 18.07 5.30
CA ASP A 766 -29.46 18.12 4.01
C ASP A 766 -28.50 18.36 2.83
N ALA A 767 -27.44 19.15 3.02
CA ALA A 767 -26.43 19.41 2.00
C ALA A 767 -25.56 18.17 1.75
N CYS A 768 -25.14 17.48 2.83
CA CYS A 768 -24.46 16.19 2.77
C CYS A 768 -25.27 15.19 1.94
N TYR A 769 -26.56 15.04 2.24
CA TYR A 769 -27.43 14.10 1.53
C TYR A 769 -27.53 14.42 0.03
N ARG A 770 -27.70 15.70 -0.33
CA ARG A 770 -27.75 16.11 -1.74
C ARG A 770 -26.45 15.74 -2.46
N PHE A 771 -25.29 16.01 -1.84
CA PHE A 771 -23.99 15.70 -2.42
C PHE A 771 -23.76 14.20 -2.59
N ILE A 772 -23.93 13.39 -1.53
CA ILE A 772 -23.72 11.92 -1.62
C ILE A 772 -24.73 11.27 -2.56
N SER A 773 -25.95 11.80 -2.65
CA SER A 773 -26.95 11.31 -3.59
C SER A 773 -26.57 11.60 -5.04
N GLU A 774 -25.95 12.75 -5.31
CA GLU A 774 -25.45 13.09 -6.64
C GLU A 774 -24.23 12.24 -7.01
N MET A 775 -23.26 12.14 -6.10
CA MET A 775 -22.10 11.25 -6.23
C MET A 775 -22.51 9.81 -6.55
N SER A 776 -23.52 9.27 -5.86
CA SER A 776 -24.03 7.90 -6.09
C SER A 776 -24.63 7.65 -7.49
N ARG A 777 -24.80 8.70 -8.30
CA ARG A 777 -25.32 8.63 -9.68
C ARG A 777 -24.25 8.97 -10.72
N HIS A 778 -23.04 9.35 -10.30
CA HIS A 778 -21.98 9.81 -11.19
C HIS A 778 -21.17 8.62 -11.71
N THR A 779 -21.49 8.17 -12.94
CA THR A 779 -20.93 6.94 -13.55
C THR A 779 -19.40 6.90 -13.60
N SER A 780 -18.75 8.04 -13.79
CA SER A 780 -17.30 8.12 -13.94
C SER A 780 -16.53 7.85 -12.64
N LEU A 781 -17.16 8.13 -11.49
CA LEU A 781 -16.56 7.90 -10.17
C LEU A 781 -16.80 6.47 -9.67
N ILE A 782 -17.77 5.76 -10.24
CA ILE A 782 -18.07 4.38 -9.86
C ILE A 782 -17.07 3.46 -10.56
N THR A 783 -16.24 2.75 -9.78
CA THR A 783 -15.25 1.79 -10.30
C THR A 783 -15.71 0.33 -10.22
N GLY A 784 -16.70 0.05 -9.37
CA GLY A 784 -17.34 -1.26 -9.22
C GLY A 784 -18.69 -1.37 -9.92
N MET A 785 -19.48 -2.38 -9.56
CA MET A 785 -20.85 -2.54 -10.05
C MET A 785 -21.77 -1.50 -9.40
N PRO A 786 -22.42 -0.59 -10.15
CA PRO A 786 -23.27 0.44 -9.55
C PRO A 786 -24.40 -0.16 -8.69
N ALA A 787 -24.67 0.43 -7.53
CA ALA A 787 -25.75 -0.04 -6.64
C ALA A 787 -27.17 0.24 -7.19
N ARG A 788 -27.26 1.02 -8.28
CA ARG A 788 -28.50 1.47 -8.94
C ARG A 788 -28.66 0.83 -10.32
N ARG A 789 -29.83 0.26 -10.59
CA ARG A 789 -30.19 -0.35 -11.87
C ARG A 789 -30.25 0.65 -13.01
N SER A 790 -30.73 1.87 -12.76
CA SER A 790 -30.77 2.95 -13.75
C SER A 790 -29.38 3.28 -14.29
N ILE A 791 -28.36 3.21 -13.43
CA ILE A 791 -26.96 3.44 -13.79
C ILE A 791 -26.40 2.25 -14.58
N ILE A 792 -26.62 1.00 -14.12
CA ILE A 792 -26.20 -0.22 -14.86
C ILE A 792 -26.75 -0.23 -16.28
N ASN A 793 -27.99 0.23 -16.49
CA ASN A 793 -28.66 0.22 -17.78
C ASN A 793 -28.47 1.51 -18.60
N SER A 794 -27.63 2.42 -18.14
CA SER A 794 -27.34 3.68 -18.82
C SER A 794 -26.35 3.49 -19.98
N PRO A 795 -26.47 4.22 -21.10
CA PRO A 795 -25.43 4.21 -22.13
C PRO A 795 -24.10 4.81 -21.63
N GLU A 796 -24.14 5.66 -20.59
CA GLU A 796 -22.97 6.34 -20.03
C GLU A 796 -22.01 5.38 -19.32
N ILE A 797 -22.53 4.37 -18.59
CA ILE A 797 -21.66 3.38 -17.92
C ILE A 797 -20.95 2.48 -18.94
N ALA A 798 -21.59 2.16 -20.07
CA ALA A 798 -20.97 1.41 -21.16
C ALA A 798 -19.83 2.18 -21.83
N ALA A 799 -19.96 3.51 -21.92
CA ALA A 799 -18.89 4.38 -22.41
C ALA A 799 -17.73 4.49 -21.40
N ALA A 800 -18.02 4.42 -20.10
CA ALA A 800 -17.02 4.53 -19.04
C ALA A 800 -16.26 3.22 -18.76
N GLN A 801 -16.95 2.08 -18.74
CA GLN A 801 -16.39 0.78 -18.29
C GLN A 801 -16.43 -0.33 -19.35
N GLY A 802 -16.98 -0.06 -20.54
CA GLY A 802 -17.08 -1.03 -21.63
C GLY A 802 -18.35 -1.88 -21.59
N GLN A 803 -18.74 -2.39 -22.77
CA GLN A 803 -20.00 -3.12 -22.95
C GLN A 803 -20.01 -4.50 -22.27
N ASP A 804 -18.84 -5.15 -22.16
CA ASP A 804 -18.73 -6.48 -21.56
C ASP A 804 -18.95 -6.42 -20.04
N MET A 805 -18.42 -5.39 -19.38
CA MET A 805 -18.69 -5.11 -17.96
C MET A 805 -20.17 -4.87 -17.70
N VAL A 806 -20.84 -4.08 -18.56
CA VAL A 806 -22.29 -3.83 -18.43
C VAL A 806 -23.09 -5.12 -18.60
N THR A 807 -22.68 -5.98 -19.54
CA THR A 807 -23.31 -7.29 -19.74
C THR A 807 -23.15 -8.17 -18.50
N PHE A 808 -21.97 -8.16 -17.88
CA PHE A 808 -21.71 -8.83 -16.60
C PHE A 808 -22.57 -8.27 -15.46
N TYR A 809 -22.69 -6.94 -15.31
CA TYR A 809 -23.57 -6.32 -14.31
C TYR A 809 -25.03 -6.71 -14.47
N GLN A 810 -25.52 -6.77 -15.70
CA GLN A 810 -26.88 -7.22 -15.99
C GLN A 810 -27.09 -8.69 -15.61
N ALA A 811 -26.08 -9.55 -15.83
CA ALA A 811 -26.11 -10.94 -15.40
C ALA A 811 -26.14 -11.04 -13.85
N MET A 812 -25.32 -10.25 -13.15
CA MET A 812 -25.31 -10.21 -11.68
C MET A 812 -26.65 -9.71 -11.11
N ASP A 813 -27.24 -8.63 -11.63
CA ASP A 813 -28.56 -8.15 -11.18
C ASP A 813 -29.65 -9.21 -11.43
N ALA A 814 -29.60 -9.92 -12.56
CA ALA A 814 -30.53 -11.02 -12.82
C ALA A 814 -30.40 -12.16 -11.79
N LEU A 815 -29.18 -12.45 -11.31
CA LEU A 815 -28.96 -13.40 -10.22
C LEU A 815 -29.50 -12.88 -8.89
N MET A 816 -29.28 -11.60 -8.55
CA MET A 816 -29.82 -10.98 -7.34
C MET A 816 -31.36 -11.00 -7.28
N GLN A 817 -32.02 -11.08 -8.43
CA GLN A 817 -33.48 -11.13 -8.52
C GLN A 817 -34.07 -12.53 -8.35
N LYS A 818 -33.27 -13.59 -8.37
CA LYS A 818 -33.80 -14.94 -8.17
C LYS A 818 -34.26 -15.15 -6.72
N PRO A 819 -35.40 -15.82 -6.50
CA PRO A 819 -35.97 -16.01 -5.16
C PRO A 819 -35.14 -16.97 -4.28
N ASN A 820 -34.25 -17.76 -4.88
CA ASN A 820 -33.36 -18.69 -4.20
C ASN A 820 -31.92 -18.19 -4.10
N THR A 821 -31.70 -16.88 -4.32
CA THR A 821 -30.37 -16.28 -4.16
C THR A 821 -30.00 -16.18 -2.69
N VAL A 822 -28.78 -16.60 -2.37
CA VAL A 822 -28.20 -16.57 -1.03
C VAL A 822 -26.95 -15.72 -1.08
N ILE A 823 -26.90 -14.69 -0.24
CA ILE A 823 -25.71 -13.84 -0.10
C ILE A 823 -24.82 -14.47 0.96
N ILE A 824 -23.64 -14.91 0.55
CA ILE A 824 -22.58 -15.43 1.40
C ILE A 824 -21.64 -14.24 1.68
N PRO A 825 -21.32 -13.94 2.94
CA PRO A 825 -20.35 -12.88 3.26
C PRO A 825 -18.98 -13.15 2.62
N MET A 826 -18.32 -12.10 2.13
CA MET A 826 -16.89 -12.17 1.75
C MET A 826 -16.05 -12.19 3.04
N GLY A 827 -15.00 -13.01 3.08
CA GLY A 827 -14.19 -13.22 4.28
C GLY A 827 -13.45 -11.97 4.80
N PHE A 828 -12.86 -12.14 6.00
CA PHE A 828 -12.21 -11.12 6.85
C PHE A 828 -12.98 -9.80 6.95
N SER A 829 -14.20 -9.84 7.51
CA SER A 829 -14.71 -8.67 8.21
C SER A 829 -14.05 -8.62 9.59
N PHE A 830 -13.19 -7.62 9.82
CA PHE A 830 -12.77 -7.21 11.16
C PHE A 830 -13.96 -6.53 11.85
N ASP A 831 -15.03 -7.29 12.03
CA ASP A 831 -16.29 -6.82 12.59
C ASP A 831 -16.38 -7.25 14.05
N PRO A 832 -16.23 -6.33 15.02
CA PRO A 832 -16.45 -6.58 16.44
C PRO A 832 -17.79 -7.30 16.72
N SER A 833 -18.87 -6.87 16.06
CA SER A 833 -20.21 -7.43 16.26
C SER A 833 -20.40 -8.80 15.60
N ALA A 834 -19.60 -9.11 14.58
CA ALA A 834 -19.63 -10.38 13.86
C ALA A 834 -18.41 -11.27 14.15
N MET A 835 -17.56 -10.95 15.14
CA MET A 835 -16.46 -11.82 15.60
C MET A 835 -16.95 -13.22 15.98
N GLY A 836 -18.13 -13.28 16.59
CA GLY A 836 -18.82 -14.53 16.87
C GLY A 836 -19.23 -15.29 15.61
N SER A 837 -19.39 -14.63 14.48
CA SER A 837 -19.68 -15.25 13.19
C SER A 837 -18.43 -15.61 12.38
N THR A 838 -17.33 -14.85 12.54
CA THR A 838 -16.04 -15.05 11.86
C THR A 838 -15.44 -16.42 12.18
N LEU A 839 -15.60 -16.90 13.42
CA LEU A 839 -15.14 -18.23 13.83
C LEU A 839 -16.14 -19.36 13.52
N LEU A 840 -17.35 -19.07 12.99
CA LEU A 840 -18.34 -20.14 12.72
C LEU A 840 -17.88 -21.11 11.63
N SER A 841 -17.12 -20.63 10.66
CA SER A 841 -16.55 -21.44 9.60
C SER A 841 -15.29 -22.20 10.04
N PHE A 842 -14.71 -21.92 11.20
CA PHE A 842 -13.43 -22.53 11.62
C PHE A 842 -13.50 -24.06 11.63
N TRP A 843 -14.46 -24.64 12.36
CA TRP A 843 -14.59 -26.10 12.42
C TRP A 843 -15.00 -26.73 11.09
N LEU A 844 -15.77 -26.00 10.28
CA LEU A 844 -16.11 -26.42 8.92
C LEU A 844 -14.86 -26.46 8.03
N ASN A 845 -14.01 -25.44 8.10
CA ASN A 845 -12.73 -25.37 7.41
C ASN A 845 -11.79 -26.47 7.89
N ARG A 846 -11.75 -26.75 9.20
CA ARG A 846 -10.94 -27.84 9.75
C ARG A 846 -11.39 -29.20 9.19
N ALA A 847 -12.69 -29.41 9.06
CA ALA A 847 -13.23 -30.61 8.42
C ALA A 847 -12.86 -30.68 6.93
N PHE A 848 -12.84 -29.54 6.22
CA PHE A 848 -12.41 -29.47 4.82
C PHE A 848 -10.92 -29.82 4.69
N ASP A 849 -10.07 -29.18 5.50
CA ASP A 849 -8.62 -29.39 5.51
C ASP A 849 -8.28 -30.86 5.72
N ARG A 850 -8.79 -31.46 6.80
CA ARG A 850 -8.54 -32.87 7.11
C ARG A 850 -9.07 -33.79 6.03
N TYR A 851 -10.21 -33.48 5.42
CA TYR A 851 -10.76 -34.30 4.34
C TYR A 851 -9.90 -34.27 3.07
N VAL A 852 -9.38 -33.10 2.71
CA VAL A 852 -8.55 -32.89 1.52
C VAL A 852 -7.13 -33.41 1.74
N THR A 853 -6.51 -33.16 2.90
CA THR A 853 -5.10 -33.50 3.18
C THR A 853 -4.90 -34.88 3.79
N ASP A 854 -5.79 -35.31 4.69
CA ASP A 854 -5.54 -36.48 5.56
C ASP A 854 -6.41 -37.71 5.20
N ASP A 855 -7.24 -37.59 4.15
CA ASP A 855 -8.16 -38.63 3.64
C ASP A 855 -9.07 -39.27 4.70
N VAL A 856 -9.58 -38.44 5.62
CA VAL A 856 -10.48 -38.86 6.72
C VAL A 856 -11.93 -39.05 6.27
N ASP A 857 -12.78 -39.63 7.12
CA ASP A 857 -14.22 -39.76 6.86
C ASP A 857 -14.94 -38.41 7.03
N LEU A 858 -15.31 -37.78 5.91
CA LEU A 858 -15.99 -36.49 5.86
C LEU A 858 -17.24 -36.44 6.75
N ASN A 859 -18.02 -37.53 6.83
CA ASN A 859 -19.26 -37.54 7.61
C ASN A 859 -18.98 -37.38 9.11
N ALA A 860 -17.92 -38.03 9.60
CA ALA A 860 -17.53 -37.95 11.00
C ALA A 860 -17.02 -36.54 11.34
N GLU A 861 -16.17 -35.97 10.49
CA GLU A 861 -15.62 -34.62 10.68
C GLU A 861 -16.71 -33.54 10.61
N LEU A 862 -17.65 -33.63 9.65
CA LEU A 862 -18.76 -32.68 9.56
C LEU A 862 -19.72 -32.78 10.76
N ALA A 863 -19.94 -33.98 11.31
CA ALA A 863 -20.76 -34.16 12.50
C ALA A 863 -20.10 -33.55 13.75
N GLU A 864 -18.79 -33.71 13.88
CA GLU A 864 -18.02 -33.07 14.95
C GLU A 864 -17.97 -31.55 14.78
N ALA A 865 -17.72 -31.07 13.56
CA ALA A 865 -17.72 -29.65 13.25
C ALA A 865 -19.08 -29.00 13.55
N GLU A 866 -20.19 -29.64 13.18
CA GLU A 866 -21.53 -29.11 13.44
C GLU A 866 -21.81 -29.00 14.94
N MET A 867 -21.35 -29.98 15.72
CA MET A 867 -21.48 -29.97 17.17
C MET A 867 -20.71 -28.78 17.76
N PHE A 868 -19.42 -28.62 17.43
CA PHE A 868 -18.61 -27.53 17.94
C PHE A 868 -19.13 -26.14 17.51
N THR A 869 -19.51 -25.98 16.24
CA THR A 869 -20.06 -24.69 15.77
C THR A 869 -21.38 -24.35 16.46
N LYS A 870 -22.27 -25.33 16.73
CA LYS A 870 -23.52 -25.10 17.47
C LYS A 870 -23.26 -24.75 18.94
N ASP A 871 -22.33 -25.46 19.58
CA ASP A 871 -21.94 -25.17 20.96
C ASP A 871 -21.27 -23.79 21.08
N TYR A 872 -20.47 -23.40 20.09
CA TYR A 872 -19.89 -22.07 19.98
C TYR A 872 -20.97 -21.00 19.84
N GLN A 873 -21.93 -21.18 18.92
CA GLN A 873 -23.10 -20.27 18.79
C GLN A 873 -23.84 -20.08 20.12
N ASN A 874 -24.02 -21.16 20.88
CA ASN A 874 -24.65 -21.09 22.20
C ASN A 874 -23.80 -20.33 23.23
N CYS A 875 -22.48 -20.47 23.18
CA CYS A 875 -21.55 -19.78 24.08
C CYS A 875 -21.54 -18.27 23.80
N ILE A 876 -21.36 -17.87 22.53
CA ILE A 876 -21.27 -16.46 22.14
C ILE A 876 -22.59 -15.71 22.32
N ALA A 877 -23.73 -16.41 22.32
CA ALA A 877 -25.04 -15.80 22.60
C ALA A 877 -25.14 -15.21 24.02
N ALA A 878 -24.24 -15.60 24.94
CA ALA A 878 -24.15 -15.03 26.28
C ALA A 878 -23.23 -13.80 26.36
N ILE A 879 -22.47 -13.49 25.30
CA ILE A 879 -21.61 -12.31 25.22
C ILE A 879 -22.50 -11.09 24.92
N PRO A 880 -22.43 -10.01 25.72
CA PRO A 880 -23.17 -8.77 25.44
C PRO A 880 -22.81 -8.19 24.07
N VAL A 881 -23.70 -7.40 23.45
CA VAL A 881 -23.36 -6.66 22.23
C VAL A 881 -22.27 -5.64 22.56
N TYR A 882 -21.25 -5.53 21.71
CA TYR A 882 -20.17 -4.56 21.86
C TYR A 882 -20.70 -3.13 21.99
N ASP A 883 -20.31 -2.44 23.06
CA ASP A 883 -20.51 -1.00 23.22
C ASP A 883 -19.16 -0.28 23.13
N PRO A 884 -18.81 0.33 21.98
CA PRO A 884 -17.53 1.02 21.79
C PRO A 884 -17.33 2.21 22.74
N SER A 885 -18.40 2.71 23.38
CA SER A 885 -18.31 3.82 24.34
C SER A 885 -17.89 3.38 25.75
N SER A 886 -17.97 2.07 26.06
CA SER A 886 -17.75 1.57 27.41
C SER A 886 -16.94 0.26 27.50
N ASP A 887 -16.85 -0.52 26.43
CA ASP A 887 -16.16 -1.80 26.37
C ASP A 887 -14.74 -1.67 25.80
N ASP A 888 -13.80 -2.44 26.36
CA ASP A 888 -12.45 -2.60 25.82
C ASP A 888 -12.48 -3.67 24.70
N PHE A 889 -12.10 -3.29 23.49
CA PHE A 889 -12.18 -4.16 22.31
C PHE A 889 -11.36 -5.44 22.46
N GLU A 890 -10.15 -5.38 23.03
CA GLU A 890 -9.31 -6.56 23.24
C GLU A 890 -9.94 -7.55 24.21
N THR A 891 -10.54 -7.06 25.29
CA THR A 891 -11.26 -7.89 26.28
C THR A 891 -12.53 -8.46 25.69
N TYR A 892 -13.28 -7.66 24.92
CA TYR A 892 -14.48 -8.10 24.23
C TYR A 892 -14.17 -9.21 23.20
N SER A 893 -13.13 -9.01 22.38
CA SER A 893 -12.59 -9.99 21.41
C SER A 893 -12.19 -11.31 22.08
N ARG A 894 -11.44 -11.25 23.20
CA ARG A 894 -11.01 -12.45 23.94
C ARG A 894 -12.16 -13.32 24.46
N ASN A 895 -13.35 -12.76 24.68
CA ASN A 895 -14.50 -13.58 25.10
C ASN A 895 -14.93 -14.59 24.01
N PHE A 896 -14.78 -14.23 22.72
CA PHE A 896 -15.08 -15.12 21.60
C PHE A 896 -14.04 -16.24 21.50
N SER A 897 -12.75 -15.90 21.59
CA SER A 897 -11.66 -16.89 21.66
C SER A 897 -11.82 -17.84 22.86
N GLY A 898 -12.20 -17.30 24.02
CA GLY A 898 -12.51 -18.10 25.21
C GLY A 898 -13.68 -19.06 25.00
N CYS A 899 -14.73 -18.65 24.27
CA CYS A 899 -15.81 -19.54 23.86
C CYS A 899 -15.32 -20.65 22.91
N ALA A 900 -14.43 -20.34 21.97
CA ALA A 900 -13.86 -21.34 21.05
C ALA A 900 -13.05 -22.41 21.82
N VAL A 901 -12.14 -21.99 22.71
CA VAL A 901 -11.35 -22.90 23.57
C VAL A 901 -12.25 -23.69 24.52
N GLN A 902 -13.32 -23.08 25.04
CA GLN A 902 -14.25 -23.76 25.93
C GLN A 902 -15.02 -24.90 25.24
N VAL A 903 -15.48 -24.68 24.00
CA VAL A 903 -16.25 -25.71 23.27
C VAL A 903 -15.34 -26.75 22.63
N ASP A 904 -14.15 -26.34 22.22
CA ASP A 904 -13.13 -27.20 21.64
C ASP A 904 -11.75 -26.90 22.24
N PRO A 905 -11.37 -27.61 23.31
CA PRO A 905 -10.07 -27.41 23.96
C PRO A 905 -8.86 -27.66 23.05
N SER A 906 -9.03 -28.36 21.92
CA SER A 906 -7.92 -28.53 20.96
C SER A 906 -7.55 -27.24 20.24
N THR A 907 -8.39 -26.21 20.33
CA THR A 907 -8.14 -24.89 19.74
C THR A 907 -7.39 -23.94 20.68
N GLU A 908 -6.93 -24.41 21.84
CA GLU A 908 -6.13 -23.62 22.79
C GLU A 908 -4.84 -23.08 22.17
N GLU A 909 -4.23 -23.80 21.23
CA GLU A 909 -3.05 -23.33 20.50
C GLU A 909 -3.36 -22.19 19.52
N ASN A 910 -4.59 -22.16 18.97
CA ASN A 910 -5.02 -21.16 18.00
C ASN A 910 -5.68 -19.93 18.66
N PHE A 911 -6.36 -20.13 19.80
CA PHE A 911 -7.23 -19.12 20.43
C PHE A 911 -7.01 -18.95 21.94
N GLY A 912 -6.15 -19.75 22.57
CA GLY A 912 -5.80 -19.67 23.98
C GLY A 912 -4.68 -18.66 24.20
N GLY A 913 -5.04 -17.36 24.17
CA GLY A 913 -4.11 -16.27 24.44
C GLY A 913 -3.45 -16.31 25.82
#